data_AF-A0A7C7T2W9-F1
#
_entry.id   AF-A0A7C7T2W9-F1
#
_cell.length_a   1.000
_cell.length_b   1.000
_cell.length_c   1.000
_cell.angle_alpha   90.00
_cell.angle_beta   90.00
_cell.angle_gamma   90.00
#
_symmetry.space_group_name_H-M   'P 1'
#
loop_
_entity.id
_entity.type
_entity.pdbx_description
1 polymer ?
#
loop_
_entity_poly.entity_id
_entity_poly.type
_entity_poly.pdbx_seq_one_letter_code
_entity_poly.pdbx_strand_id
1 'polypeptide(L)'
;MHRPICTSFHSYILFALIAATVGQHLAAADLKQQLRPIIDNHDGDVSVAIRHLTTGESFQFRGDVAMPTASLIKFPVMIEAYRQIESGKLKLNQPIILRDDDKVPGSGILTPHFSAGTTLSLRDAIQLMIVYSDNTATNLVIDQVGLKNVGSTMESLGAGKTKIYAKVYRRDTTIAAAKSQEFGLGSTTALEMVSLFAELDAGRLISQDACKRMRNHLSQCNDRSKLFRELHSETKLAHKTGAVSRARCDAGLLETATGTVAICVLTANNEDRRFNNDNEADVLIGKIANITYRHFSLNAKPTGPTHETLKNGDHGRVVEFLQKTLNVRLKPTPQLSVDGDFGLMTQAAVRRFQEQEELDATGIVDVATWKALGPLVTADAAVPPPEAVNKEELTTAEAERLDGPPFVTCRAWYAVDGSTGNILSGENAERVLDIASTTKVMTAYIVFTAAKAKPTILDEMVTFSERADRTPGSTAGVMAGERVSVRELLYGLLLPSGNDASVALAEHFGPRLAKSFNVATADTDPLQQFVNVMNRTAEALDMSSSHFENPHGLTAAGHKSTAKDMAKLAWSAYQLPEFGKYVQTRQRGCALVGPGEYHRNVVWKNTNRLLGTKGYLGIKTGTTSAAGACLISMSQRGDRTILLVTLGSATSATRYTDSRNLYRWLWLNPPQRK
;
A
#
# COMPACT_ATOMS: atom_id res chain seq x y z
N MET A 1 -44.56 -20.34 -66.39
CA MET A 1 -43.21 -20.06 -65.87
C MET A 1 -43.19 -20.33 -64.37
N HIS A 2 -42.51 -21.38 -63.91
CA HIS A 2 -42.30 -21.65 -62.47
C HIS A 2 -40.94 -22.33 -62.27
N ARG A 3 -40.07 -21.72 -61.45
CA ARG A 3 -38.96 -22.35 -60.74
C ARG A 3 -38.74 -21.57 -59.44
N PRO A 4 -38.68 -22.22 -58.27
CA PRO A 4 -38.26 -21.58 -57.03
C PRO A 4 -36.72 -21.61 -56.92
N ILE A 5 -36.14 -20.60 -56.28
CA ILE A 5 -34.77 -20.66 -55.77
C ILE A 5 -34.85 -20.77 -54.25
N CYS A 6 -34.36 -21.90 -53.72
CA CYS A 6 -34.33 -22.14 -52.29
C CYS A 6 -33.00 -22.83 -51.93
N THR A 7 -31.95 -22.02 -51.71
CA THR A 7 -30.68 -22.43 -51.08
C THR A 7 -29.85 -21.19 -50.72
N SER A 8 -29.65 -20.94 -49.42
CA SER A 8 -28.41 -20.39 -48.80
C SER A 8 -28.71 -19.78 -47.42
N PHE A 9 -28.94 -20.64 -46.42
CA PHE A 9 -28.91 -20.23 -45.00
C PHE A 9 -27.95 -21.07 -44.15
N HIS A 10 -27.44 -22.19 -44.67
CA HIS A 10 -26.51 -23.07 -43.95
C HIS A 10 -25.02 -22.67 -44.11
N SER A 11 -24.62 -22.00 -45.20
CA SER A 11 -23.20 -21.67 -45.43
C SER A 11 -22.67 -20.53 -44.57
N TYR A 12 -23.51 -19.58 -44.15
CA TYR A 12 -23.10 -18.43 -43.33
C TYR A 12 -22.77 -18.80 -41.89
N ILE A 13 -23.49 -19.76 -41.30
CA ILE A 13 -23.23 -20.25 -39.94
C ILE A 13 -21.88 -20.99 -39.89
N LEU A 14 -21.58 -21.81 -40.91
CA LEU A 14 -20.33 -22.57 -40.96
C LEU A 14 -19.10 -21.66 -41.12
N PHE A 15 -19.17 -20.61 -41.95
CA PHE A 15 -18.08 -19.65 -42.14
C PHE A 15 -17.81 -18.80 -40.89
N ALA A 16 -18.85 -18.41 -40.15
CA ALA A 16 -18.70 -17.65 -38.90
C ALA A 16 -18.02 -18.47 -37.80
N LEU A 17 -18.38 -19.75 -37.67
CA LEU A 17 -17.73 -20.68 -36.73
C LEU A 17 -16.25 -20.91 -37.05
N ILE A 18 -15.90 -21.09 -38.33
CA ILE A 18 -14.50 -21.28 -38.77
C ILE A 18 -13.67 -20.00 -38.55
N ALA A 19 -14.21 -18.83 -38.83
CA ALA A 19 -13.51 -17.56 -38.61
C ALA A 19 -13.22 -17.31 -37.11
N ALA A 20 -14.18 -17.65 -36.23
CA ALA A 20 -14.01 -17.52 -34.79
C ALA A 20 -12.90 -18.46 -34.24
N THR A 21 -12.87 -19.72 -34.68
CA THR A 21 -11.83 -20.68 -34.24
C THR A 21 -10.44 -20.31 -34.75
N VAL A 22 -10.31 -19.82 -35.98
CA VAL A 22 -9.02 -19.32 -36.52
C VAL A 22 -8.53 -18.09 -35.76
N GLY A 23 -9.43 -17.17 -35.40
CA GLY A 23 -9.08 -15.99 -34.59
C GLY A 23 -8.56 -16.35 -33.20
N GLN A 24 -9.24 -17.28 -32.50
CA GLN A 24 -8.78 -17.80 -31.20
C GLN A 24 -7.42 -18.52 -31.30
N HIS A 25 -7.18 -19.28 -32.37
CA HIS A 25 -5.90 -19.96 -32.58
C HIS A 25 -4.71 -19.01 -32.79
N LEU A 26 -4.93 -17.87 -33.47
CA LEU A 26 -3.87 -16.88 -33.71
C LEU A 26 -3.52 -16.08 -32.44
N ALA A 27 -4.51 -15.66 -31.66
CA ALA A 27 -4.27 -14.92 -30.41
C ALA A 27 -3.57 -15.79 -29.35
N ALA A 28 -3.99 -17.06 -29.19
CA ALA A 28 -3.34 -18.01 -28.30
C ALA A 28 -1.90 -18.36 -28.73
N ALA A 29 -1.56 -18.25 -30.02
CA ALA A 29 -0.20 -18.45 -30.51
C ALA A 29 0.75 -17.29 -30.12
N ASP A 30 0.28 -16.04 -30.12
CA ASP A 30 1.04 -14.86 -29.69
C ASP A 30 1.36 -14.90 -28.19
N LEU A 31 0.34 -15.12 -27.33
CA LEU A 31 0.55 -15.30 -25.89
C LEU A 31 1.52 -16.47 -25.61
N LYS A 32 1.46 -17.53 -26.42
CA LYS A 32 2.40 -18.65 -26.32
C LYS A 32 3.84 -18.24 -26.65
N GLN A 33 4.04 -17.46 -27.70
CA GLN A 33 5.35 -16.99 -28.15
C GLN A 33 5.99 -16.04 -27.13
N GLN A 34 5.21 -15.20 -26.46
CA GLN A 34 5.70 -14.28 -25.43
C GLN A 34 6.05 -14.98 -24.11
N LEU A 35 5.26 -15.97 -23.69
CA LEU A 35 5.44 -16.62 -22.38
C LEU A 35 6.47 -17.75 -22.38
N ARG A 36 6.64 -18.51 -23.46
CA ARG A 36 7.58 -19.66 -23.48
C ARG A 36 9.03 -19.28 -23.16
N PRO A 37 9.65 -18.27 -23.80
CA PRO A 37 11.05 -17.94 -23.55
C PRO A 37 11.40 -17.63 -22.09
N ILE A 38 10.47 -17.01 -21.34
CA ILE A 38 10.69 -16.72 -19.91
C ILE A 38 10.42 -17.92 -19.00
N ILE A 39 9.54 -18.83 -19.42
CA ILE A 39 9.24 -20.08 -18.69
C ILE A 39 10.39 -21.09 -18.87
N ASP A 40 10.88 -21.23 -20.10
CA ASP A 40 11.91 -22.21 -20.45
C ASP A 40 13.32 -21.81 -19.94
N ASN A 41 13.51 -20.53 -19.58
CA ASN A 41 14.74 -19.98 -18.97
C ASN A 41 14.68 -19.94 -17.42
N HIS A 42 13.71 -20.60 -16.78
CA HIS A 42 13.60 -20.63 -15.32
C HIS A 42 14.30 -21.86 -14.73
N ASP A 43 15.21 -21.65 -13.77
CA ASP A 43 15.92 -22.72 -13.05
C ASP A 43 15.02 -23.38 -11.99
N GLY A 44 14.02 -24.12 -12.47
CA GLY A 44 13.04 -24.88 -11.68
C GLY A 44 11.89 -25.44 -12.52
N ASP A 45 11.03 -26.23 -11.89
CA ASP A 45 9.77 -26.66 -12.49
C ASP A 45 8.77 -25.50 -12.55
N VAL A 46 8.11 -25.31 -13.69
CA VAL A 46 7.04 -24.30 -13.87
C VAL A 46 5.75 -24.98 -14.35
N SER A 47 4.60 -24.51 -13.86
CA SER A 47 3.26 -24.87 -14.34
C SER A 47 2.40 -23.61 -14.40
N VAL A 48 1.71 -23.40 -15.53
CA VAL A 48 0.92 -22.21 -15.82
C VAL A 48 -0.42 -22.60 -16.44
N ALA A 49 -1.47 -21.94 -15.99
CA ALA A 49 -2.76 -21.90 -16.67
C ALA A 49 -3.28 -20.45 -16.68
N ILE A 50 -3.82 -20.02 -17.81
CA ILE A 50 -4.43 -18.70 -18.02
C ILE A 50 -5.71 -18.92 -18.82
N ARG A 51 -6.80 -18.25 -18.46
CA ARG A 51 -8.06 -18.21 -19.23
C ARG A 51 -8.74 -16.85 -19.10
N HIS A 52 -8.94 -16.16 -20.22
CA HIS A 52 -9.81 -15.01 -20.29
C HIS A 52 -11.27 -15.49 -20.27
N LEU A 53 -12.02 -15.10 -19.24
CA LEU A 53 -13.29 -15.73 -18.88
C LEU A 53 -14.43 -15.38 -19.86
N THR A 54 -14.35 -14.24 -20.54
CA THR A 54 -15.35 -13.80 -21.51
C THR A 54 -15.14 -14.40 -22.91
N THR A 55 -13.90 -14.55 -23.37
CA THR A 55 -13.59 -15.02 -24.73
C THR A 55 -13.24 -16.51 -24.82
N GLY A 56 -12.97 -17.15 -23.68
CA GLY A 56 -12.48 -18.53 -23.60
C GLY A 56 -11.01 -18.72 -24.03
N GLU A 57 -10.35 -17.65 -24.49
CA GLU A 57 -8.93 -17.71 -24.87
C GLU A 57 -8.08 -18.12 -23.67
N SER A 58 -7.18 -19.08 -23.88
CA SER A 58 -6.44 -19.71 -22.81
C SER A 58 -5.04 -20.15 -23.22
N PHE A 59 -4.16 -20.24 -22.23
CA PHE A 59 -2.80 -20.71 -22.36
C PHE A 59 -2.50 -21.73 -21.25
N GLN A 60 -1.76 -22.78 -21.59
CA GLN A 60 -1.30 -23.79 -20.64
C GLN A 60 0.18 -24.15 -20.88
N PHE A 61 0.92 -24.33 -19.79
CA PHE A 61 2.21 -25.02 -19.75
C PHE A 61 2.23 -25.95 -18.54
N ARG A 62 2.29 -27.27 -18.75
CA ARG A 62 2.24 -28.28 -17.66
C ARG A 62 1.09 -28.08 -16.65
N GLY A 63 -0.01 -27.46 -17.08
CA GLY A 63 -1.06 -26.96 -16.17
C GLY A 63 -1.87 -28.03 -15.45
N ASP A 64 -1.75 -29.28 -15.85
CA ASP A 64 -2.35 -30.49 -15.29
C ASP A 64 -1.38 -31.28 -14.35
N VAL A 65 -0.12 -30.86 -14.29
CA VAL A 65 0.90 -31.41 -13.39
C VAL A 65 0.65 -30.88 -11.98
N ALA A 66 0.66 -31.78 -11.00
CA ALA A 66 0.51 -31.41 -9.59
C ALA A 66 1.80 -30.77 -9.07
N MET A 67 1.69 -29.63 -8.40
CA MET A 67 2.80 -28.88 -7.80
C MET A 67 2.50 -28.56 -6.32
N PRO A 68 3.54 -28.32 -5.49
CA PRO A 68 3.37 -27.81 -4.13
C PRO A 68 2.60 -26.49 -4.09
N THR A 69 1.58 -26.40 -3.25
CA THR A 69 0.76 -25.18 -3.11
C THR A 69 1.37 -24.12 -2.20
N ALA A 70 2.27 -24.50 -1.29
CA ALA A 70 2.57 -23.67 -0.12
C ALA A 70 1.27 -23.09 0.49
N SER A 71 1.19 -21.76 0.67
CA SER A 71 -0.01 -21.08 1.19
C SER A 71 -1.16 -20.84 0.18
N LEU A 72 -1.04 -21.20 -1.09
CA LEU A 72 -2.15 -21.10 -2.06
C LEU A 72 -3.34 -22.01 -1.66
N ILE A 73 -3.06 -23.12 -0.95
CA ILE A 73 -4.09 -24.05 -0.43
C ILE A 73 -5.09 -23.38 0.52
N LYS A 74 -4.78 -22.20 1.04
CA LYS A 74 -5.67 -21.42 1.91
C LYS A 74 -6.94 -20.95 1.18
N PHE A 75 -6.92 -20.83 -0.15
CA PHE A 75 -8.13 -20.59 -0.94
C PHE A 75 -9.11 -21.78 -0.90
N PRO A 76 -8.70 -23.03 -1.24
CA PRO A 76 -9.48 -24.24 -0.94
C PRO A 76 -10.01 -24.37 0.50
N VAL A 77 -9.21 -24.00 1.51
CA VAL A 77 -9.67 -23.99 2.92
C VAL A 77 -10.79 -22.96 3.13
N MET A 78 -10.69 -21.77 2.53
CA MET A 78 -11.76 -20.76 2.56
C MET A 78 -13.03 -21.23 1.84
N ILE A 79 -12.91 -21.91 0.68
CA ILE A 79 -14.08 -22.47 -0.03
C ILE A 79 -14.83 -23.43 0.90
N GLU A 80 -14.13 -24.34 1.56
CA GLU A 80 -14.80 -25.26 2.48
C GLU A 80 -15.40 -24.55 3.71
N ALA A 81 -14.75 -23.51 4.23
CA ALA A 81 -15.30 -22.71 5.32
C ALA A 81 -16.63 -22.05 4.90
N TYR A 82 -16.68 -21.41 3.72
CA TYR A 82 -17.92 -20.84 3.21
C TYR A 82 -18.98 -21.88 2.90
N ARG A 83 -18.61 -23.08 2.44
CA ARG A 83 -19.59 -24.15 2.15
C ARG A 83 -20.27 -24.63 3.44
N GLN A 84 -19.52 -24.75 4.53
CA GLN A 84 -20.09 -25.10 5.84
C GLN A 84 -20.84 -23.93 6.50
N ILE A 85 -20.53 -22.68 6.15
CA ILE A 85 -21.30 -21.51 6.58
C ILE A 85 -22.66 -21.47 5.85
N GLU A 86 -22.67 -21.70 4.54
CA GLU A 86 -23.89 -21.71 3.72
C GLU A 86 -24.84 -22.84 4.12
N SER A 87 -24.31 -24.00 4.51
CA SER A 87 -25.12 -25.11 5.05
C SER A 87 -25.57 -24.91 6.51
N GLY A 88 -25.24 -23.77 7.14
CA GLY A 88 -25.58 -23.46 8.53
C GLY A 88 -24.79 -24.23 9.59
N LYS A 89 -23.82 -25.08 9.20
CA LYS A 89 -22.97 -25.85 10.12
C LYS A 89 -22.00 -24.95 10.89
N LEU A 90 -21.48 -23.91 10.25
CA LEU A 90 -20.64 -22.87 10.85
C LEU A 90 -21.32 -21.50 10.73
N LYS A 91 -20.90 -20.53 11.55
CA LYS A 91 -21.37 -19.14 11.50
C LYS A 91 -20.19 -18.19 11.39
N LEU A 92 -20.28 -17.19 10.49
CA LEU A 92 -19.24 -16.18 10.29
C LEU A 92 -18.82 -15.48 11.59
N ASN A 93 -19.76 -15.23 12.50
CA ASN A 93 -19.55 -14.56 13.77
C ASN A 93 -19.26 -15.50 14.96
N GLN A 94 -19.10 -16.82 14.74
CA GLN A 94 -18.82 -17.73 15.85
C GLN A 94 -17.43 -17.41 16.46
N PRO A 95 -17.31 -17.41 17.80
CA PRO A 95 -16.04 -17.13 18.46
C PRO A 95 -15.06 -18.29 18.30
N ILE A 96 -13.83 -17.96 17.96
CA ILE A 96 -12.66 -18.84 17.97
C ILE A 96 -11.68 -18.24 18.98
N ILE A 97 -11.35 -18.98 20.02
CA ILE A 97 -10.38 -18.57 21.03
C ILE A 97 -9.00 -19.05 20.59
N LEU A 98 -8.08 -18.10 20.35
CA LEU A 98 -6.67 -18.38 20.11
C LEU A 98 -6.02 -18.88 21.40
N ARG A 99 -5.48 -20.10 21.40
CA ARG A 99 -4.67 -20.67 22.47
C ARG A 99 -3.20 -20.51 22.14
N ASP A 100 -2.33 -20.73 23.12
CA ASP A 100 -0.88 -20.66 22.86
C ASP A 100 -0.41 -21.84 21.98
N ASP A 101 -0.95 -23.04 22.21
CA ASP A 101 -0.69 -24.25 21.40
C ASP A 101 -1.15 -24.13 19.93
N ASP A 102 -2.08 -23.21 19.61
CA ASP A 102 -2.53 -22.97 18.24
C ASP A 102 -1.47 -22.21 17.42
N LYS A 103 -0.59 -21.46 18.10
CA LYS A 103 0.39 -20.59 17.45
C LYS A 103 1.46 -21.38 16.71
N VAL A 104 1.72 -20.94 15.48
CA VAL A 104 2.75 -21.48 14.60
C VAL A 104 3.57 -20.35 13.96
N PRO A 105 4.85 -20.59 13.62
CA PRO A 105 5.73 -19.58 13.04
C PRO A 105 5.41 -19.27 11.57
N GLY A 106 6.21 -18.38 10.97
CA GLY A 106 6.07 -17.95 9.57
C GLY A 106 5.08 -16.80 9.42
N SER A 107 4.53 -16.63 8.21
CA SER A 107 3.61 -15.53 7.87
C SER A 107 2.35 -15.53 8.74
N GLY A 108 2.01 -14.36 9.29
CA GLY A 108 0.77 -14.10 10.03
C GLY A 108 0.91 -12.94 11.00
N ILE A 109 -0.21 -12.51 11.57
CA ILE A 109 -0.26 -11.49 12.63
C ILE A 109 -0.61 -12.11 13.99
N LEU A 110 -1.31 -13.26 14.03
CA LEU A 110 -1.81 -13.85 15.26
C LEU A 110 -0.70 -14.34 16.20
N THR A 111 0.32 -15.02 15.65
CA THR A 111 1.47 -15.48 16.45
C THR A 111 2.30 -14.33 17.04
N PRO A 112 2.76 -13.33 16.26
CA PRO A 112 3.63 -12.28 16.79
C PRO A 112 2.90 -11.16 17.57
N HIS A 113 1.59 -10.98 17.40
CA HIS A 113 0.89 -9.79 17.92
C HIS A 113 -0.34 -10.06 18.81
N PHE A 114 -0.84 -11.29 18.90
CA PHE A 114 -2.03 -11.61 19.69
C PHE A 114 -1.73 -12.60 20.83
N SER A 115 -2.19 -12.27 22.03
CA SER A 115 -2.06 -13.12 23.21
C SER A 115 -3.04 -14.30 23.18
N ALA A 116 -2.68 -15.40 23.82
CA ALA A 116 -3.62 -16.49 24.09
C ALA A 116 -4.82 -15.96 24.91
N GLY A 117 -6.02 -16.50 24.65
CA GLY A 117 -7.29 -15.97 25.15
C GLY A 117 -7.95 -14.94 24.21
N THR A 118 -7.25 -14.44 23.19
CA THR A 118 -7.86 -13.59 22.15
C THR A 118 -9.03 -14.32 21.50
N THR A 119 -10.21 -13.70 21.46
CA THR A 119 -11.37 -14.22 20.74
C THR A 119 -11.51 -13.51 19.39
N LEU A 120 -11.51 -14.29 18.31
CA LEU A 120 -11.71 -13.85 16.93
C LEU A 120 -13.06 -14.37 16.43
N SER A 121 -13.66 -13.75 15.42
CA SER A 121 -14.72 -14.42 14.66
C SER A 121 -14.13 -15.36 13.60
N LEU A 122 -14.86 -16.41 13.20
CA LEU A 122 -14.46 -17.25 12.07
C LEU A 122 -14.24 -16.43 10.78
N ARG A 123 -15.06 -15.41 10.52
CA ARG A 123 -14.86 -14.47 9.40
C ARG A 123 -13.49 -13.80 9.47
N ASP A 124 -13.09 -13.33 10.65
CA ASP A 124 -11.84 -12.61 10.81
C ASP A 124 -10.65 -13.58 10.71
N ALA A 125 -10.76 -14.81 11.23
CA ALA A 125 -9.77 -15.86 11.00
C ALA A 125 -9.60 -16.20 9.50
N ILE A 126 -10.69 -16.27 8.73
CA ILE A 126 -10.65 -16.44 7.27
C ILE A 126 -9.98 -15.22 6.59
N GLN A 127 -10.34 -14.00 7.00
CA GLN A 127 -9.72 -12.76 6.50
C GLN A 127 -8.21 -12.78 6.70
N LEU A 128 -7.72 -13.12 7.91
CA LEU A 128 -6.28 -13.17 8.22
C LEU A 128 -5.56 -14.30 7.45
N MET A 129 -6.20 -15.46 7.31
CA MET A 129 -5.71 -16.59 6.52
C MET A 129 -5.49 -16.21 5.04
N ILE A 130 -6.34 -15.36 4.44
CA ILE A 130 -6.21 -14.93 3.04
C ILE A 130 -5.31 -13.70 2.89
N VAL A 131 -5.60 -12.61 3.61
CA VAL A 131 -4.97 -11.29 3.40
C VAL A 131 -3.50 -11.25 3.82
N TYR A 132 -3.19 -11.78 5.00
CA TYR A 132 -1.84 -11.82 5.57
C TYR A 132 -1.17 -13.19 5.39
N SER A 133 -1.86 -14.13 4.74
CA SER A 133 -1.42 -15.52 4.65
C SER A 133 -1.13 -16.13 6.03
N ASP A 134 -1.92 -15.79 7.05
CA ASP A 134 -1.65 -16.13 8.45
C ASP A 134 -1.72 -17.65 8.71
N ASN A 135 -0.62 -18.24 9.20
CA ASN A 135 -0.48 -19.68 9.43
C ASN A 135 -1.27 -20.18 10.66
N THR A 136 -1.36 -19.37 11.71
CA THR A 136 -2.13 -19.68 12.91
C THR A 136 -3.62 -19.57 12.62
N ALA A 137 -4.05 -18.51 11.93
CA ALA A 137 -5.42 -18.37 11.45
C ALA A 137 -5.80 -19.52 10.48
N THR A 138 -4.85 -19.97 9.65
CA THR A 138 -5.06 -21.16 8.79
C THR A 138 -5.37 -22.40 9.62
N ASN A 139 -4.59 -22.67 10.67
CA ASN A 139 -4.82 -23.81 11.55
C ASN A 139 -6.16 -23.69 12.31
N LEU A 140 -6.46 -22.52 12.85
CA LEU A 140 -7.74 -22.23 13.52
C LEU A 140 -8.95 -22.46 12.60
N VAL A 141 -8.88 -22.04 11.32
CA VAL A 141 -9.93 -22.31 10.34
C VAL A 141 -9.98 -23.81 9.99
N ILE A 142 -8.83 -24.47 9.80
CA ILE A 142 -8.75 -25.92 9.59
C ILE A 142 -9.39 -26.70 10.74
N ASP A 143 -9.28 -26.24 11.98
CA ASP A 143 -9.93 -26.87 13.14
C ASP A 143 -11.46 -26.72 13.12
N GLN A 144 -12.00 -25.65 12.53
CA GLN A 144 -13.45 -25.54 12.32
C GLN A 144 -13.94 -26.42 11.16
N VAL A 145 -13.17 -26.48 10.06
CA VAL A 145 -13.65 -27.12 8.82
C VAL A 145 -13.27 -28.59 8.68
N GLY A 146 -12.12 -29.01 9.18
CA GLY A 146 -11.54 -30.35 9.07
C GLY A 146 -10.79 -30.62 7.75
N LEU A 147 -9.53 -31.06 7.84
CA LEU A 147 -8.65 -31.33 6.68
C LEU A 147 -9.29 -32.22 5.59
N LYS A 148 -9.94 -33.32 6.00
CA LYS A 148 -10.57 -34.26 5.06
C LYS A 148 -11.70 -33.60 4.26
N ASN A 149 -12.48 -32.72 4.90
CA ASN A 149 -13.62 -32.07 4.27
C ASN A 149 -13.17 -31.09 3.18
N VAL A 150 -12.05 -30.38 3.38
CA VAL A 150 -11.42 -29.56 2.31
C VAL A 150 -11.11 -30.43 1.10
N GLY A 151 -10.51 -31.60 1.30
CA GLY A 151 -10.18 -32.55 0.23
C GLY A 151 -11.40 -33.11 -0.49
N SER A 152 -12.49 -33.42 0.22
CA SER A 152 -13.75 -33.91 -0.38
C SER A 152 -14.52 -32.82 -1.12
N THR A 153 -14.47 -31.58 -0.63
CA THR A 153 -15.10 -30.45 -1.33
C THR A 153 -14.37 -30.12 -2.62
N MET A 154 -13.04 -30.17 -2.64
CA MET A 154 -12.28 -30.02 -3.88
C MET A 154 -12.60 -31.15 -4.88
N GLU A 155 -12.75 -32.40 -4.44
CA GLU A 155 -13.24 -33.50 -5.30
C GLU A 155 -14.64 -33.21 -5.88
N SER A 156 -15.59 -32.75 -5.06
CA SER A 156 -16.95 -32.43 -5.51
C SER A 156 -17.01 -31.27 -6.51
N LEU A 157 -16.01 -30.38 -6.50
CA LEU A 157 -15.84 -29.28 -7.44
C LEU A 157 -14.96 -29.64 -8.66
N GLY A 158 -14.62 -30.92 -8.84
CA GLY A 158 -13.79 -31.41 -9.96
C GLY A 158 -12.28 -31.16 -9.80
N ALA A 159 -11.83 -30.64 -8.67
CA ALA A 159 -10.44 -30.32 -8.35
C ALA A 159 -9.73 -31.43 -7.53
N GLY A 160 -9.81 -32.68 -8.00
CA GLY A 160 -9.35 -33.86 -7.24
C GLY A 160 -7.86 -33.90 -6.87
N LYS A 161 -6.97 -33.20 -7.58
CA LYS A 161 -5.55 -33.07 -7.24
C LYS A 161 -5.27 -31.89 -6.30
N THR A 162 -6.27 -31.04 -6.02
CA THR A 162 -6.18 -29.93 -5.06
C THR A 162 -6.46 -30.45 -3.66
N LYS A 163 -5.39 -30.63 -2.86
CA LYS A 163 -5.44 -31.30 -1.56
C LYS A 163 -4.60 -30.59 -0.51
N ILE A 164 -5.14 -30.45 0.70
CA ILE A 164 -4.37 -30.13 1.90
C ILE A 164 -4.03 -31.43 2.65
N TYR A 165 -2.79 -31.57 3.09
CA TYR A 165 -2.32 -32.82 3.70
C TYR A 165 -2.09 -32.73 5.20
N ALA A 166 -1.79 -31.55 5.75
CA ALA A 166 -1.54 -31.34 7.17
C ALA A 166 -1.93 -29.92 7.59
N LYS A 167 -1.99 -29.66 8.90
CA LYS A 167 -1.95 -28.30 9.45
C LYS A 167 -0.57 -27.67 9.23
N VAL A 168 -0.53 -26.34 9.12
CA VAL A 168 0.71 -25.58 8.90
C VAL A 168 1.64 -25.75 10.10
N TYR A 169 2.92 -26.06 9.86
CA TYR A 169 3.94 -26.37 10.88
C TYR A 169 3.61 -27.52 11.87
N ARG A 170 2.57 -28.32 11.63
CA ARG A 170 2.17 -29.46 12.45
C ARG A 170 2.13 -30.73 11.59
N ARG A 171 3.30 -31.22 11.16
CA ARG A 171 3.45 -32.34 10.21
C ARG A 171 2.90 -33.67 10.75
N ASP A 172 2.88 -33.80 12.08
CA ASP A 172 2.23 -34.86 12.85
C ASP A 172 0.74 -35.02 12.51
N THR A 173 0.06 -33.95 12.08
CA THR A 173 -1.35 -33.98 11.66
C THR A 173 -1.57 -34.47 10.22
N THR A 174 -0.55 -35.04 9.56
CA THR A 174 -0.67 -35.44 8.15
C THR A 174 -1.70 -36.55 7.94
N ILE A 175 -2.61 -36.34 6.98
CA ILE A 175 -3.56 -37.35 6.51
C ILE A 175 -3.05 -38.14 5.30
N ALA A 176 -1.85 -37.83 4.79
CA ALA A 176 -1.25 -38.50 3.63
C ALA A 176 0.28 -38.35 3.64
N ALA A 177 0.98 -39.06 4.54
CA ALA A 177 2.41 -38.89 4.81
C ALA A 177 3.31 -38.84 3.55
N ALA A 178 3.15 -39.79 2.62
CA ALA A 178 3.92 -39.82 1.38
C ALA A 178 3.71 -38.57 0.50
N LYS A 179 2.47 -38.06 0.42
CA LYS A 179 2.14 -36.84 -0.33
C LYS A 179 2.56 -35.57 0.41
N SER A 180 2.56 -35.58 1.75
CA SER A 180 3.21 -34.52 2.55
C SER A 180 4.72 -34.47 2.36
N GLN A 181 5.39 -35.60 2.12
CA GLN A 181 6.83 -35.63 1.81
C GLN A 181 7.11 -35.07 0.40
N GLU A 182 6.25 -35.38 -0.57
CA GLU A 182 6.36 -34.95 -1.97
C GLU A 182 6.00 -33.46 -2.17
N PHE A 183 4.87 -33.00 -1.62
CA PHE A 183 4.31 -31.66 -1.87
C PHE A 183 4.29 -30.72 -0.66
N GLY A 184 4.71 -31.19 0.52
CA GLY A 184 4.66 -30.40 1.76
C GLY A 184 3.24 -30.24 2.30
N LEU A 185 2.75 -29.00 2.33
CA LEU A 185 1.46 -28.65 2.95
C LEU A 185 0.26 -29.14 2.13
N GLY A 186 0.38 -29.13 0.81
CA GLY A 186 -0.69 -29.45 -0.12
C GLY A 186 -0.24 -29.43 -1.58
N SER A 187 -1.05 -30.02 -2.45
CA SER A 187 -0.88 -30.03 -3.91
C SER A 187 -2.03 -29.34 -4.62
N THR A 188 -1.78 -28.87 -5.85
CA THR A 188 -2.78 -28.40 -6.81
C THR A 188 -2.22 -28.54 -8.22
N THR A 189 -3.08 -28.48 -9.22
CA THR A 189 -2.65 -28.14 -10.60
C THR A 189 -3.00 -26.69 -10.91
N ALA A 190 -2.40 -26.12 -11.96
CA ALA A 190 -2.73 -24.76 -12.39
C ALA A 190 -4.13 -24.68 -13.03
N LEU A 191 -4.53 -25.72 -13.78
CA LEU A 191 -5.86 -25.84 -14.39
C LEU A 191 -6.98 -25.91 -13.36
N GLU A 192 -6.82 -26.72 -12.31
CA GLU A 192 -7.83 -26.80 -11.24
C GLU A 192 -8.00 -25.44 -10.55
N MET A 193 -6.90 -24.75 -10.27
CA MET A 193 -6.95 -23.43 -9.65
C MET A 193 -7.64 -22.39 -10.56
N VAL A 194 -7.31 -22.34 -11.85
CA VAL A 194 -8.02 -21.51 -12.86
C VAL A 194 -9.49 -21.89 -13.03
N SER A 195 -9.84 -23.14 -12.76
CA SER A 195 -11.23 -23.61 -12.77
C SER A 195 -11.99 -23.11 -11.55
N LEU A 196 -11.43 -23.28 -10.35
CA LEU A 196 -11.99 -22.76 -9.10
C LEU A 196 -12.15 -21.22 -9.12
N PHE A 197 -11.18 -20.48 -9.67
CA PHE A 197 -11.29 -19.03 -9.81
C PHE A 197 -12.37 -18.61 -10.83
N ALA A 198 -12.60 -19.36 -11.91
CA ALA A 198 -13.70 -19.06 -12.83
C ALA A 198 -15.08 -19.36 -12.23
N GLU A 199 -15.21 -20.42 -11.43
CA GLU A 199 -16.46 -20.68 -10.68
C GLU A 199 -16.67 -19.66 -9.54
N LEU A 200 -15.59 -19.08 -8.99
CA LEU A 200 -15.67 -17.93 -8.09
C LEU A 200 -16.22 -16.71 -8.82
N ASP A 201 -15.67 -16.40 -10.00
CA ASP A 201 -16.05 -15.26 -10.84
C ASP A 201 -17.51 -15.34 -11.29
N ALA A 202 -17.93 -16.50 -11.77
CA ALA A 202 -19.32 -16.77 -12.15
C ALA A 202 -20.30 -16.87 -10.96
N GLY A 203 -19.80 -16.82 -9.72
CA GLY A 203 -20.63 -16.90 -8.51
C GLY A 203 -21.25 -18.29 -8.25
N ARG A 204 -20.58 -19.36 -8.72
CA ARG A 204 -21.08 -20.74 -8.75
C ARG A 204 -20.36 -21.74 -7.82
N LEU A 205 -19.23 -21.39 -7.20
CA LEU A 205 -18.54 -22.31 -6.27
C LEU A 205 -19.42 -22.83 -5.13
N ILE A 206 -20.29 -21.95 -4.58
CA ILE A 206 -21.14 -22.25 -3.41
C ILE A 206 -22.48 -21.52 -3.59
N SER A 207 -22.43 -20.18 -3.56
CA SER A 207 -23.54 -19.28 -3.83
C SER A 207 -22.99 -17.92 -4.25
N GLN A 208 -23.84 -17.06 -4.83
CA GLN A 208 -23.44 -15.72 -5.27
C GLN A 208 -22.90 -14.86 -4.11
N ASP A 209 -23.53 -14.91 -2.92
CA ASP A 209 -23.08 -14.14 -1.76
C ASP A 209 -21.77 -14.70 -1.17
N ALA A 210 -21.65 -16.03 -1.06
CA ALA A 210 -20.41 -16.67 -0.64
C ALA A 210 -19.25 -16.34 -1.60
N CYS A 211 -19.46 -16.41 -2.91
CA CYS A 211 -18.46 -16.02 -3.92
C CYS A 211 -18.09 -14.54 -3.82
N LYS A 212 -19.06 -13.63 -3.66
CA LYS A 212 -18.81 -12.19 -3.46
C LYS A 212 -17.95 -11.93 -2.23
N ARG A 213 -18.22 -12.60 -1.10
CA ARG A 213 -17.41 -12.51 0.12
C ARG A 213 -16.01 -13.08 -0.07
N MET A 214 -15.88 -14.25 -0.70
CA MET A 214 -14.57 -14.85 -1.01
C MET A 214 -13.74 -13.95 -1.95
N ARG A 215 -14.32 -13.39 -3.02
CA ARG A 215 -13.65 -12.42 -3.90
C ARG A 215 -13.18 -11.19 -3.12
N ASN A 216 -13.99 -10.68 -2.19
CA ASN A 216 -13.62 -9.55 -1.34
C ASN A 216 -12.41 -9.85 -0.41
N HIS A 217 -12.31 -11.07 0.14
CA HIS A 217 -11.11 -11.49 0.88
C HIS A 217 -9.87 -11.53 -0.03
N LEU A 218 -10.02 -12.10 -1.24
CA LEU A 218 -8.94 -12.26 -2.22
C LEU A 218 -8.48 -10.93 -2.83
N SER A 219 -9.37 -9.95 -3.03
CA SER A 219 -9.04 -8.60 -3.51
C SER A 219 -8.31 -7.75 -2.46
N GLN A 220 -8.26 -8.20 -1.22
CA GLN A 220 -7.53 -7.56 -0.13
C GLN A 220 -6.18 -8.26 0.15
N CYS A 221 -5.78 -9.26 -0.65
CA CYS A 221 -4.47 -9.91 -0.49
C CYS A 221 -3.33 -8.87 -0.60
N ASN A 222 -2.50 -8.78 0.44
CA ASN A 222 -1.50 -7.72 0.55
C ASN A 222 -0.13 -8.08 -0.06
N ASP A 223 0.05 -9.34 -0.51
CA ASP A 223 1.30 -9.80 -1.11
C ASP A 223 1.39 -9.37 -2.59
N ARG A 224 2.19 -8.33 -2.85
CA ARG A 224 2.41 -7.77 -4.20
C ARG A 224 3.70 -8.26 -4.86
N SER A 225 4.39 -9.29 -4.34
CA SER A 225 5.71 -9.71 -4.87
C SER A 225 5.64 -10.59 -6.13
N LYS A 226 4.44 -11.10 -6.47
CA LYS A 226 4.18 -12.12 -7.50
C LYS A 226 3.30 -11.59 -8.64
N LEU A 227 2.03 -12.00 -8.79
CA LEU A 227 1.21 -11.57 -9.95
C LEU A 227 1.07 -10.04 -10.01
N PHE A 228 0.97 -9.35 -8.88
CA PHE A 228 0.89 -7.88 -8.85
C PHE A 228 2.23 -7.20 -9.23
N ARG A 229 3.37 -7.89 -9.13
CA ARG A 229 4.73 -7.28 -9.11
C ARG A 229 5.00 -6.26 -10.22
N GLU A 230 4.60 -6.59 -11.45
CA GLU A 230 4.82 -5.78 -12.64
C GLU A 230 3.54 -5.15 -13.20
N LEU A 231 2.42 -5.25 -12.48
CA LEU A 231 1.14 -4.64 -12.86
C LEU A 231 1.04 -3.19 -12.34
N HIS A 232 0.31 -2.36 -13.06
CA HIS A 232 0.03 -0.99 -12.63
C HIS A 232 -0.77 -0.99 -11.32
N SER A 233 -0.55 0.03 -10.48
CA SER A 233 -1.16 0.10 -9.14
C SER A 233 -2.69 0.08 -9.12
N GLU A 234 -3.32 0.49 -10.22
CA GLU A 234 -4.79 0.51 -10.41
C GLU A 234 -5.37 -0.81 -10.91
N THR A 235 -4.54 -1.76 -11.37
CA THR A 235 -5.01 -3.05 -11.89
C THR A 235 -5.70 -3.85 -10.78
N LYS A 236 -6.99 -4.18 -10.97
CA LYS A 236 -7.73 -4.97 -9.98
C LYS A 236 -7.33 -6.44 -10.10
N LEU A 237 -6.90 -7.01 -8.97
CA LEU A 237 -6.49 -8.42 -8.86
C LEU A 237 -7.06 -9.00 -7.56
N ALA A 238 -7.82 -10.09 -7.64
CA ALA A 238 -8.28 -10.87 -6.50
C ALA A 238 -7.56 -12.22 -6.49
N HIS A 239 -6.60 -12.42 -5.59
CA HIS A 239 -5.63 -13.52 -5.69
C HIS A 239 -5.18 -14.09 -4.34
N LYS A 240 -4.43 -15.20 -4.37
CA LYS A 240 -3.76 -15.77 -3.21
C LYS A 240 -2.37 -16.31 -3.57
N THR A 241 -1.36 -15.85 -2.83
CA THR A 241 0.03 -16.29 -2.99
C THR A 241 0.39 -17.52 -2.13
N GLY A 242 1.50 -18.18 -2.48
CA GLY A 242 2.18 -19.16 -1.64
C GLY A 242 3.70 -19.19 -1.88
N ALA A 243 4.47 -19.40 -0.80
CA ALA A 243 5.92 -19.54 -0.86
C ALA A 243 6.44 -20.50 0.23
N VAL A 244 7.37 -21.38 -0.15
CA VAL A 244 8.26 -22.19 0.73
C VAL A 244 9.61 -22.34 0.01
N SER A 245 10.72 -22.66 0.67
CA SER A 245 12.07 -22.46 0.09
C SER A 245 12.28 -22.95 -1.36
N ARG A 246 11.68 -24.06 -1.79
CA ARG A 246 11.80 -24.59 -3.18
C ARG A 246 10.58 -24.34 -4.09
N ALA A 247 9.61 -23.54 -3.68
CA ALA A 247 8.39 -23.28 -4.46
C ALA A 247 7.84 -21.86 -4.26
N ARG A 248 7.34 -21.26 -5.33
CA ARG A 248 6.56 -20.00 -5.35
C ARG A 248 5.32 -20.21 -6.19
N CYS A 249 4.19 -19.68 -5.77
CA CYS A 249 2.96 -19.75 -6.54
C CYS A 249 2.04 -18.55 -6.25
N ASP A 250 1.18 -18.26 -7.21
CA ASP A 250 0.15 -17.25 -7.09
C ASP A 250 -0.96 -17.53 -8.11
N ALA A 251 -2.20 -17.30 -7.72
CA ALA A 251 -3.36 -17.51 -8.57
C ALA A 251 -4.51 -16.57 -8.21
N GLY A 252 -5.25 -16.10 -9.22
CA GLY A 252 -6.28 -15.10 -9.02
C GLY A 252 -7.09 -14.73 -10.26
N LEU A 253 -7.96 -13.74 -10.06
CA LEU A 253 -8.77 -13.07 -11.06
C LEU A 253 -8.21 -11.67 -11.32
N LEU A 254 -7.64 -11.50 -12.50
CA LEU A 254 -7.01 -10.30 -13.01
C LEU A 254 -7.99 -9.56 -13.94
N GLU A 255 -8.40 -8.34 -13.58
CA GLU A 255 -9.25 -7.53 -14.46
C GLU A 255 -8.41 -6.88 -15.56
N THR A 256 -8.86 -6.98 -16.81
CA THR A 256 -8.22 -6.37 -17.99
C THR A 256 -9.22 -5.51 -18.76
N ALA A 257 -8.77 -4.76 -19.76
CA ALA A 257 -9.64 -3.91 -20.56
C ALA A 257 -10.69 -4.68 -21.40
N THR A 258 -10.48 -5.98 -21.65
CA THR A 258 -11.42 -6.82 -22.43
C THR A 258 -12.24 -7.81 -21.60
N GLY A 259 -11.99 -7.88 -20.29
CA GLY A 259 -12.67 -8.78 -19.35
C GLY A 259 -11.75 -9.35 -18.27
N THR A 260 -12.30 -10.24 -17.45
CA THR A 260 -11.57 -10.88 -16.35
C THR A 260 -10.75 -12.08 -16.83
N VAL A 261 -9.51 -12.20 -16.38
CA VAL A 261 -8.62 -13.34 -16.63
C VAL A 261 -8.43 -14.13 -15.35
N ALA A 262 -8.77 -15.43 -15.36
CA ALA A 262 -8.30 -16.36 -14.34
C ALA A 262 -6.88 -16.82 -14.68
N ILE A 263 -5.94 -16.63 -13.76
CA ILE A 263 -4.52 -16.97 -13.94
C ILE A 263 -4.02 -17.77 -12.74
N CYS A 264 -3.17 -18.76 -12.98
CA CYS A 264 -2.42 -19.50 -11.97
C CYS A 264 -1.01 -19.78 -12.48
N VAL A 265 0.00 -19.42 -11.67
CA VAL A 265 1.40 -19.75 -11.90
C VAL A 265 1.93 -20.49 -10.67
N LEU A 266 2.49 -21.67 -10.89
CA LEU A 266 3.11 -22.53 -9.88
C LEU A 266 4.56 -22.78 -10.28
N THR A 267 5.48 -22.66 -9.32
CA THR A 267 6.89 -23.04 -9.49
C THR A 267 7.30 -24.00 -8.38
N ALA A 268 8.15 -24.97 -8.69
CA ALA A 268 8.63 -25.98 -7.78
C ALA A 268 10.10 -26.32 -8.07
N ASN A 269 10.77 -27.00 -7.14
CA ASN A 269 12.18 -27.39 -7.26
C ASN A 269 13.18 -26.26 -7.55
N ASN A 270 12.78 -24.99 -7.45
CA ASN A 270 13.58 -23.79 -7.75
C ASN A 270 14.99 -23.85 -7.12
N GLU A 271 16.00 -23.48 -7.90
CA GLU A 271 17.36 -23.33 -7.40
C GLU A 271 17.55 -22.05 -6.58
N ASP A 272 16.94 -20.92 -6.99
CA ASP A 272 16.88 -19.75 -6.13
C ASP A 272 15.86 -19.91 -4.99
N ARG A 273 16.39 -20.21 -3.80
CA ARG A 273 15.64 -20.46 -2.56
C ARG A 273 15.54 -19.24 -1.64
N ARG A 274 16.08 -18.08 -2.05
CA ARG A 274 16.14 -16.86 -1.24
C ARG A 274 14.76 -16.24 -1.01
N PHE A 275 14.62 -15.49 0.09
CA PHE A 275 13.40 -14.75 0.46
C PHE A 275 13.67 -13.23 0.42
N ASN A 276 14.11 -12.78 -0.74
CA ASN A 276 14.46 -11.40 -1.08
C ASN A 276 13.58 -10.89 -2.24
N ASN A 277 13.59 -9.57 -2.49
CA ASN A 277 12.75 -8.97 -3.52
C ASN A 277 13.15 -9.39 -4.95
N ASP A 278 14.41 -9.79 -5.18
CA ASP A 278 14.99 -10.22 -6.46
C ASP A 278 14.82 -11.72 -6.75
N ASN A 279 14.10 -12.50 -5.93
CA ASN A 279 13.93 -13.93 -6.13
C ASN A 279 13.33 -14.27 -7.52
N GLU A 280 14.01 -15.14 -8.25
CA GLU A 280 13.78 -15.36 -9.69
C GLU A 280 12.36 -15.88 -10.00
N ALA A 281 11.83 -16.79 -9.18
CA ALA A 281 10.49 -17.33 -9.35
C ALA A 281 9.39 -16.28 -9.07
N ASP A 282 9.59 -15.37 -8.10
CA ASP A 282 8.66 -14.27 -7.84
C ASP A 282 8.70 -13.24 -9.00
N VAL A 283 9.89 -12.99 -9.57
CA VAL A 283 10.06 -12.18 -10.79
C VAL A 283 9.34 -12.82 -11.99
N LEU A 284 9.50 -14.13 -12.20
CA LEU A 284 8.85 -14.86 -13.29
C LEU A 284 7.33 -14.76 -13.22
N ILE A 285 6.74 -14.99 -12.05
CA ILE A 285 5.28 -14.89 -11.86
C ILE A 285 4.78 -13.48 -12.23
N GLY A 286 5.52 -12.44 -11.84
CA GLY A 286 5.23 -11.05 -12.21
C GLY A 286 5.27 -10.78 -13.72
N LYS A 287 6.33 -11.25 -14.40
CA LYS A 287 6.49 -11.13 -15.86
C LYS A 287 5.35 -11.82 -16.61
N ILE A 288 4.98 -13.04 -16.19
CA ILE A 288 3.87 -13.80 -16.78
C ILE A 288 2.56 -13.01 -16.62
N ALA A 289 2.30 -12.43 -15.44
CA ALA A 289 1.11 -11.60 -15.21
C ALA A 289 1.07 -10.34 -16.08
N ASN A 290 2.19 -9.64 -16.22
CA ASN A 290 2.32 -8.42 -17.04
C ASN A 290 2.11 -8.72 -18.53
N ILE A 291 2.74 -9.76 -19.06
CA ILE A 291 2.52 -10.24 -20.44
C ILE A 291 1.04 -10.60 -20.65
N THR A 292 0.44 -11.35 -19.71
CA THR A 292 -0.98 -11.71 -19.75
C THR A 292 -1.88 -10.48 -19.77
N TYR A 293 -1.65 -9.51 -18.87
CA TYR A 293 -2.42 -8.27 -18.79
C TYR A 293 -2.33 -7.46 -20.08
N ARG A 294 -1.13 -7.31 -20.64
CA ARG A 294 -0.90 -6.58 -21.90
C ARG A 294 -1.58 -7.26 -23.08
N HIS A 295 -1.45 -8.58 -23.21
CA HIS A 295 -2.08 -9.37 -24.26
C HIS A 295 -3.60 -9.15 -24.30
N PHE A 296 -4.28 -9.34 -23.16
CA PHE A 296 -5.72 -9.13 -23.03
C PHE A 296 -6.15 -7.65 -22.94
N SER A 297 -5.22 -6.69 -23.07
CA SER A 297 -5.53 -5.26 -23.14
C SER A 297 -5.26 -4.62 -24.51
N LEU A 298 -4.53 -5.28 -25.41
CA LEU A 298 -4.00 -4.64 -26.65
C LEU A 298 -4.74 -4.96 -27.95
N ASN A 299 -5.84 -5.74 -27.92
CA ASN A 299 -6.64 -6.08 -29.12
C ASN A 299 -8.03 -5.42 -29.18
N ALA A 300 -8.29 -4.39 -28.36
CA ALA A 300 -9.52 -3.61 -28.46
C ALA A 300 -9.50 -2.68 -29.68
N LYS A 301 -10.35 -2.93 -30.69
CA LYS A 301 -10.66 -1.93 -31.73
C LYS A 301 -11.17 -0.65 -31.06
N PRO A 302 -10.75 0.55 -31.52
CA PRO A 302 -11.24 1.80 -30.96
C PRO A 302 -12.71 2.02 -31.34
N THR A 303 -13.63 1.63 -30.46
CA THR A 303 -14.98 2.17 -30.43
C THR A 303 -14.94 3.51 -29.70
N GLY A 304 -15.36 4.58 -30.37
CA GLY A 304 -15.56 5.89 -29.73
C GLY A 304 -16.61 5.81 -28.60
N PRO A 305 -16.65 6.81 -27.71
CA PRO A 305 -17.45 6.73 -26.49
C PRO A 305 -18.96 6.70 -26.80
N THR A 306 -19.64 5.64 -26.38
CA THR A 306 -21.10 5.61 -26.30
C THR A 306 -21.55 6.42 -25.08
N HIS A 307 -22.38 7.44 -25.31
CA HIS A 307 -22.83 8.37 -24.27
C HIS A 307 -23.79 7.68 -23.27
N GLU A 308 -23.23 7.24 -22.14
CA GLU A 308 -23.95 6.64 -21.02
C GLU A 308 -24.74 7.70 -20.25
N THR A 309 -26.05 7.50 -20.02
CA THR A 309 -26.89 8.46 -19.28
C THR A 309 -26.69 8.27 -17.78
N LEU A 310 -26.22 9.30 -17.06
CA LEU A 310 -25.89 9.19 -15.63
C LEU A 310 -26.93 9.85 -14.72
N LYS A 311 -27.23 9.22 -13.58
CA LYS A 311 -28.19 9.69 -12.56
C LYS A 311 -27.74 9.29 -11.15
N ASN A 312 -28.48 9.76 -10.15
CA ASN A 312 -28.20 9.47 -8.75
C ASN A 312 -28.24 7.95 -8.45
N GLY A 313 -27.15 7.44 -7.89
CA GLY A 313 -26.89 6.02 -7.65
C GLY A 313 -25.88 5.38 -8.60
N ASP A 314 -25.63 5.97 -9.77
CA ASP A 314 -24.63 5.48 -10.72
C ASP A 314 -23.20 5.77 -10.21
N HIS A 315 -22.22 4.96 -10.61
CA HIS A 315 -20.87 5.05 -10.06
C HIS A 315 -19.79 4.60 -11.05
N GLY A 316 -18.61 5.22 -10.96
CA GLY A 316 -17.42 4.87 -11.74
C GLY A 316 -16.75 6.07 -12.44
N ARG A 317 -15.74 5.78 -13.26
CA ARG A 317 -14.81 6.78 -13.80
C ARG A 317 -15.47 7.86 -14.67
N VAL A 318 -16.59 7.55 -15.35
CA VAL A 318 -17.36 8.54 -16.12
C VAL A 318 -18.07 9.54 -15.20
N VAL A 319 -18.53 9.09 -14.02
CA VAL A 319 -19.05 9.96 -12.95
C VAL A 319 -17.93 10.82 -12.37
N GLU A 320 -16.74 10.26 -12.13
CA GLU A 320 -15.59 11.07 -11.69
C GLU A 320 -15.24 12.16 -12.72
N PHE A 321 -15.24 11.82 -14.01
CA PHE A 321 -14.99 12.77 -15.10
C PHE A 321 -16.09 13.83 -15.20
N LEU A 322 -17.35 13.47 -14.95
CA LEU A 322 -18.45 14.41 -14.79
C LEU A 322 -18.22 15.34 -13.59
N GLN A 323 -17.91 14.80 -12.41
CA GLN A 323 -17.64 15.57 -11.19
C GLN A 323 -16.47 16.55 -11.40
N LYS A 324 -15.36 16.10 -12.01
CA LYS A 324 -14.22 16.93 -12.44
C LYS A 324 -14.68 18.04 -13.40
N THR A 325 -15.47 17.70 -14.42
CA THR A 325 -15.94 18.65 -15.44
C THR A 325 -16.87 19.71 -14.85
N LEU A 326 -17.85 19.31 -14.03
CA LEU A 326 -18.74 20.22 -13.30
C LEU A 326 -17.96 21.12 -12.34
N ASN A 327 -17.01 20.58 -11.58
CA ASN A 327 -16.14 21.36 -10.69
C ASN A 327 -15.35 22.45 -11.44
N VAL A 328 -14.91 22.17 -12.67
CA VAL A 328 -14.17 23.13 -13.50
C VAL A 328 -15.12 24.15 -14.16
N ARG A 329 -16.21 23.69 -14.78
CA ARG A 329 -17.01 24.48 -15.73
C ARG A 329 -18.23 25.17 -15.12
N LEU A 330 -18.93 24.56 -14.16
CA LEU A 330 -20.08 25.19 -13.48
C LEU A 330 -19.62 26.37 -12.62
N LYS A 331 -20.32 27.52 -12.68
CA LYS A 331 -19.99 28.71 -11.88
C LYS A 331 -21.18 29.19 -11.03
N PRO A 332 -20.98 29.51 -9.74
CA PRO A 332 -19.81 29.18 -8.91
C PRO A 332 -19.62 27.65 -8.77
N THR A 333 -18.36 27.22 -8.63
CA THR A 333 -18.00 25.79 -8.62
C THR A 333 -18.69 25.01 -7.49
N PRO A 334 -19.23 23.81 -7.77
CA PRO A 334 -19.95 23.01 -6.78
C PRO A 334 -19.06 22.31 -5.74
N GLN A 335 -17.74 22.27 -5.93
CA GLN A 335 -16.77 21.61 -5.03
C GLN A 335 -17.13 20.16 -4.69
N LEU A 336 -17.66 19.41 -5.66
CA LEU A 336 -17.98 18.00 -5.54
C LEU A 336 -16.72 17.23 -5.14
N SER A 337 -16.85 16.30 -4.20
CA SER A 337 -15.88 15.22 -4.07
C SER A 337 -15.83 14.46 -5.40
N VAL A 338 -14.61 14.12 -5.80
CA VAL A 338 -14.35 13.27 -6.95
C VAL A 338 -14.11 11.87 -6.41
N ASP A 339 -15.21 11.23 -6.08
CA ASP A 339 -15.30 9.87 -5.51
C ASP A 339 -15.82 8.87 -6.55
N GLY A 340 -16.36 9.36 -7.66
CA GLY A 340 -16.97 8.53 -8.68
C GLY A 340 -18.38 8.07 -8.32
N ASP A 341 -18.95 8.52 -7.21
CA ASP A 341 -20.32 8.18 -6.80
C ASP A 341 -21.26 9.34 -7.17
N PHE A 342 -22.25 9.06 -8.02
CA PHE A 342 -23.24 10.05 -8.41
C PHE A 342 -24.26 10.17 -7.27
N GLY A 343 -23.88 10.87 -6.20
CA GLY A 343 -24.78 11.14 -5.06
C GLY A 343 -25.69 12.34 -5.29
N LEU A 344 -26.49 12.65 -4.26
CA LEU A 344 -27.37 13.83 -4.22
C LEU A 344 -26.65 15.16 -4.52
N MET A 345 -25.38 15.30 -4.10
CA MET A 345 -24.57 16.48 -4.38
C MET A 345 -24.19 16.60 -5.86
N THR A 346 -23.77 15.49 -6.49
CA THR A 346 -23.50 15.41 -7.93
C THR A 346 -24.78 15.71 -8.72
N GLN A 347 -25.92 15.15 -8.29
CA GLN A 347 -27.24 15.41 -8.89
C GLN A 347 -27.65 16.88 -8.81
N ALA A 348 -27.46 17.53 -7.65
CA ALA A 348 -27.76 18.95 -7.48
C ALA A 348 -26.86 19.85 -8.34
N ALA A 349 -25.59 19.49 -8.51
CA ALA A 349 -24.67 20.19 -9.40
C ALA A 349 -25.04 20.01 -10.88
N VAL A 350 -25.51 18.82 -11.30
CA VAL A 350 -26.03 18.59 -12.66
C VAL A 350 -27.26 19.45 -12.93
N ARG A 351 -28.21 19.54 -11.99
CA ARG A 351 -29.38 20.44 -12.12
C ARG A 351 -28.97 21.88 -12.33
N ARG A 352 -28.07 22.39 -11.48
CA ARG A 352 -27.54 23.76 -11.62
C ARG A 352 -26.78 23.98 -12.93
N PHE A 353 -26.11 22.96 -13.47
CA PHE A 353 -25.47 23.06 -14.78
C PHE A 353 -26.50 23.13 -15.91
N GLN A 354 -27.54 22.30 -15.85
CA GLN A 354 -28.66 22.36 -16.80
C GLN A 354 -29.34 23.73 -16.77
N GLU A 355 -29.65 24.26 -15.58
CA GLU A 355 -30.24 25.60 -15.39
C GLU A 355 -29.36 26.73 -15.96
N GLN A 356 -28.03 26.63 -15.82
CA GLN A 356 -27.09 27.65 -16.31
C GLN A 356 -26.94 27.63 -17.84
N GLU A 357 -27.10 26.46 -18.47
CA GLU A 357 -26.99 26.27 -19.93
C GLU A 357 -28.39 26.22 -20.62
N GLU A 358 -29.43 26.72 -19.93
CA GLU A 358 -30.83 26.79 -20.41
C GLU A 358 -31.45 25.42 -20.84
N LEU A 359 -31.07 24.34 -20.14
CA LEU A 359 -31.59 22.98 -20.30
C LEU A 359 -32.57 22.59 -19.17
N ASP A 360 -33.39 21.57 -19.42
CA ASP A 360 -34.30 21.01 -18.41
C ASP A 360 -33.54 20.48 -17.17
N ALA A 361 -33.85 21.04 -16.00
CA ALA A 361 -33.17 20.80 -14.72
C ALA A 361 -33.48 19.43 -14.05
N THR A 362 -33.36 18.35 -14.82
CA THR A 362 -33.73 16.99 -14.41
C THR A 362 -32.77 16.40 -13.35
N GLY A 363 -31.50 16.78 -13.37
CA GLY A 363 -30.43 16.20 -12.55
C GLY A 363 -29.93 14.85 -13.08
N ILE A 364 -30.29 14.52 -14.31
CA ILE A 364 -29.83 13.35 -15.05
C ILE A 364 -28.95 13.87 -16.19
N VAL A 365 -27.74 13.35 -16.34
CA VAL A 365 -26.85 13.71 -17.45
C VAL A 365 -27.20 12.86 -18.65
N ASP A 366 -28.12 13.40 -19.44
CA ASP A 366 -28.57 12.84 -20.71
C ASP A 366 -27.70 13.33 -21.89
N VAL A 367 -28.12 12.99 -23.12
CA VAL A 367 -27.40 13.35 -24.35
C VAL A 367 -27.29 14.87 -24.54
N ALA A 368 -28.33 15.64 -24.17
CA ALA A 368 -28.30 17.10 -24.26
C ALA A 368 -27.30 17.68 -23.25
N THR A 369 -27.34 17.20 -22.01
CA THR A 369 -26.46 17.62 -20.93
C THR A 369 -25.01 17.27 -21.23
N TRP A 370 -24.72 16.08 -21.76
CA TRP A 370 -23.37 15.73 -22.22
C TRP A 370 -22.85 16.61 -23.36
N LYS A 371 -23.73 16.94 -24.31
CA LYS A 371 -23.36 17.81 -25.44
C LYS A 371 -23.02 19.22 -24.96
N ALA A 372 -23.77 19.78 -24.01
CA ALA A 372 -23.49 21.06 -23.37
C ALA A 372 -22.24 21.02 -22.48
N LEU A 373 -22.03 19.93 -21.71
CA LEU A 373 -20.82 19.72 -20.92
C LEU A 373 -19.56 19.71 -21.79
N GLY A 374 -19.62 19.21 -23.02
CA GLY A 374 -18.50 19.11 -23.94
C GLY A 374 -17.43 18.08 -23.52
N PRO A 375 -16.20 18.13 -24.07
CA PRO A 375 -15.15 17.15 -23.79
C PRO A 375 -14.79 17.09 -22.30
N LEU A 376 -14.93 15.93 -21.67
CA LEU A 376 -14.78 15.81 -20.22
C LEU A 376 -13.34 16.03 -19.73
N VAL A 377 -13.22 16.51 -18.49
CA VAL A 377 -11.96 16.64 -17.77
C VAL A 377 -11.57 15.25 -17.24
N THR A 378 -10.75 14.54 -18.02
CA THR A 378 -10.37 13.13 -17.78
C THR A 378 -9.05 12.92 -17.04
N ALA A 379 -8.36 14.01 -16.66
CA ALA A 379 -7.05 13.98 -16.01
C ALA A 379 -7.15 14.32 -14.52
N ASP A 380 -6.50 13.50 -13.68
CA ASP A 380 -6.53 13.59 -12.22
C ASP A 380 -5.20 14.10 -11.66
N ALA A 381 -5.28 14.91 -10.60
CA ALA A 381 -4.09 15.34 -9.86
C ALA A 381 -3.72 14.31 -8.77
N ALA A 382 -2.57 13.66 -8.90
CA ALA A 382 -2.22 12.42 -8.20
C ALA A 382 -1.83 12.50 -6.70
N VAL A 383 -2.17 11.43 -5.95
CA VAL A 383 -1.98 11.10 -4.51
C VAL A 383 -2.26 9.57 -4.35
N PRO A 384 -1.72 8.75 -3.39
CA PRO A 384 -0.53 8.79 -2.51
C PRO A 384 0.35 7.47 -2.51
N PRO A 385 1.39 7.35 -1.65
CA PRO A 385 2.08 6.06 -1.36
C PRO A 385 2.31 5.75 0.15
N PRO A 386 1.62 4.75 0.76
CA PRO A 386 1.91 4.34 2.15
C PRO A 386 1.94 2.83 2.50
N GLU A 387 1.38 1.88 1.75
CA GLU A 387 1.42 0.44 2.15
C GLU A 387 2.84 -0.15 2.06
N ALA A 388 3.72 0.54 1.33
CA ALA A 388 5.19 0.47 1.39
C ALA A 388 5.78 0.77 2.79
N VAL A 389 4.94 0.96 3.82
CA VAL A 389 5.32 1.31 5.18
C VAL A 389 4.54 0.49 6.22
N ASN A 390 3.82 -0.55 5.82
CA ASN A 390 3.09 -1.43 6.73
C ASN A 390 3.91 -2.68 7.11
N LYS A 391 5.24 -2.53 7.21
CA LYS A 391 6.20 -3.61 6.95
C LYS A 391 7.21 -3.91 8.08
N GLU A 392 6.98 -3.50 9.34
CA GLU A 392 7.90 -3.81 10.44
C GLU A 392 7.21 -4.11 11.81
N GLU A 393 7.76 -5.07 12.58
CA GLU A 393 7.14 -5.78 13.72
C GLU A 393 7.84 -5.56 15.08
N LEU A 394 7.08 -5.40 16.19
CA LEU A 394 7.62 -5.02 17.52
C LEU A 394 6.82 -5.67 18.69
N THR A 395 7.44 -5.83 19.88
CA THR A 395 7.06 -6.76 20.99
C THR A 395 6.16 -6.21 22.12
N THR A 396 5.53 -7.10 22.92
CA THR A 396 4.53 -6.82 23.99
C THR A 396 4.95 -7.19 25.44
N ALA A 397 4.25 -6.62 26.43
CA ALA A 397 4.49 -6.75 27.89
C ALA A 397 3.23 -7.23 28.67
N GLU A 398 3.24 -7.15 30.01
CA GLU A 398 2.12 -7.57 30.88
C GLU A 398 0.80 -6.80 30.62
N ALA A 399 -0.32 -7.39 31.05
CA ALA A 399 -1.66 -6.87 30.80
C ALA A 399 -1.95 -5.58 31.60
N GLU A 400 -2.00 -4.45 30.90
CA GLU A 400 -2.34 -3.16 31.49
C GLU A 400 -3.82 -3.05 31.92
N ARG A 401 -4.04 -2.14 32.87
CA ARG A 401 -5.38 -1.78 33.35
C ARG A 401 -6.11 -0.91 32.33
N LEU A 402 -7.44 -1.07 32.27
CA LEU A 402 -8.33 -0.36 31.34
C LEU A 402 -8.62 1.11 31.71
N ASP A 403 -7.82 1.71 32.60
CA ASP A 403 -7.82 3.14 32.93
C ASP A 403 -6.71 3.92 32.19
N GLY A 404 -5.99 3.26 31.28
CA GLY A 404 -4.88 3.81 30.51
C GLY A 404 -5.21 4.63 29.25
N PRO A 405 -4.17 5.06 28.50
CA PRO A 405 -4.30 5.66 27.17
C PRO A 405 -4.95 4.69 26.15
N PRO A 406 -5.46 5.20 25.01
CA PRO A 406 -6.12 4.37 24.02
C PRO A 406 -5.10 3.44 23.35
N PHE A 407 -5.53 2.23 23.00
CA PHE A 407 -4.70 1.28 22.27
C PHE A 407 -4.08 1.92 21.02
N VAL A 408 -2.75 1.89 20.96
CA VAL A 408 -1.91 2.38 19.87
C VAL A 408 -0.85 1.35 19.52
N THR A 409 -0.43 1.35 18.26
CA THR A 409 0.62 0.42 17.77
C THR A 409 2.04 0.94 17.91
N CYS A 410 2.22 2.20 18.34
CA CYS A 410 3.53 2.83 18.47
C CYS A 410 4.27 2.41 19.75
N ARG A 411 5.53 1.97 19.61
CA ARG A 411 6.43 1.55 20.72
C ARG A 411 6.59 2.55 21.86
N ALA A 412 6.45 3.83 21.56
CA ALA A 412 6.60 4.94 22.48
C ALA A 412 5.85 6.15 21.94
N TRP A 413 5.22 6.91 22.83
CA TRP A 413 4.63 8.19 22.50
C TRP A 413 4.78 9.18 23.65
N TYR A 414 4.79 10.47 23.31
CA TYR A 414 4.90 11.54 24.29
C TYR A 414 4.12 12.76 23.81
N ALA A 415 3.27 13.30 24.67
CA ALA A 415 2.44 14.45 24.42
C ALA A 415 2.80 15.60 25.38
N VAL A 416 3.00 16.78 24.81
CA VAL A 416 3.23 18.01 25.58
C VAL A 416 2.24 19.09 25.13
N ASP A 417 1.99 20.04 26.02
CA ASP A 417 1.27 21.26 25.68
C ASP A 417 2.11 22.07 24.68
N GLY A 418 1.54 22.35 23.50
CA GLY A 418 2.28 22.96 22.40
C GLY A 418 2.70 24.40 22.67
N SER A 419 2.05 25.08 23.62
CA SER A 419 2.35 26.46 24.00
C SER A 419 3.44 26.53 25.07
N THR A 420 3.39 25.66 26.08
CA THR A 420 4.26 25.71 27.26
C THR A 420 5.38 24.67 27.29
N GLY A 421 5.30 23.61 26.47
CA GLY A 421 6.25 22.48 26.49
C GLY A 421 6.04 21.50 27.64
N ASN A 422 5.09 21.78 28.55
CA ASN A 422 4.80 20.95 29.71
C ASN A 422 4.24 19.57 29.31
N ILE A 423 4.67 18.52 30.01
CA ILE A 423 4.14 17.17 29.83
C ILE A 423 2.62 17.11 30.05
N LEU A 424 1.91 16.46 29.12
CA LEU A 424 0.50 16.10 29.27
C LEU A 424 0.37 14.64 29.67
N SER A 425 0.99 13.75 28.90
CA SER A 425 1.05 12.31 29.13
C SER A 425 2.05 11.67 28.16
N GLY A 426 2.42 10.42 28.40
CA GLY A 426 3.26 9.63 27.51
C GLY A 426 3.45 8.23 28.04
N GLU A 427 3.92 7.35 27.18
CA GLU A 427 4.09 5.93 27.46
C GLU A 427 5.37 5.47 26.77
N ASN A 428 6.19 4.70 27.48
CA ASN A 428 7.52 4.30 27.00
C ASN A 428 8.37 5.49 26.51
N ALA A 429 8.13 6.70 27.04
CA ALA A 429 8.57 7.96 26.45
C ALA A 429 10.09 8.16 26.37
N GLU A 430 10.82 7.47 27.27
CA GLU A 430 12.29 7.47 27.37
C GLU A 430 12.92 6.23 26.69
N ARG A 431 12.12 5.39 26.04
CA ARG A 431 12.62 4.24 25.26
C ARG A 431 13.44 4.75 24.08
N VAL A 432 14.71 4.35 24.03
CA VAL A 432 15.65 4.71 22.96
C VAL A 432 15.33 3.91 21.70
N LEU A 433 14.95 4.60 20.63
CA LEU A 433 14.46 4.04 19.38
C LEU A 433 15.09 4.72 18.16
N ASP A 434 15.15 4.00 17.05
CA ASP A 434 15.42 4.56 15.73
C ASP A 434 14.30 5.54 15.34
N ILE A 435 14.65 6.76 14.95
CA ILE A 435 13.68 7.86 14.74
C ILE A 435 13.34 8.16 13.27
N ALA A 436 14.11 7.59 12.33
CA ALA A 436 13.98 7.83 10.90
C ALA A 436 13.97 9.33 10.55
N SER A 437 13.31 9.74 9.46
CA SER A 437 13.29 11.14 8.98
C SER A 437 12.66 12.19 9.91
N THR A 438 12.23 11.85 11.14
CA THR A 438 11.99 12.89 12.15
C THR A 438 13.30 13.57 12.59
N THR A 439 14.45 12.91 12.38
CA THR A 439 15.81 13.51 12.40
C THR A 439 15.91 14.83 11.63
N LYS A 440 15.17 14.99 10.54
CA LYS A 440 15.18 16.25 9.74
C LYS A 440 14.66 17.46 10.51
N VAL A 441 13.95 17.27 11.63
CA VAL A 441 13.62 18.38 12.55
C VAL A 441 14.88 18.95 13.19
N MET A 442 15.90 18.13 13.50
CA MET A 442 17.20 18.61 14.01
C MET A 442 17.95 19.40 12.93
N THR A 443 18.05 18.84 11.73
CA THR A 443 18.66 19.51 10.56
C THR A 443 17.99 20.85 10.26
N ALA A 444 16.65 20.90 10.27
CA ALA A 444 15.89 22.14 10.12
C ALA A 444 16.10 23.10 11.29
N TYR A 445 16.04 22.63 12.55
CA TYR A 445 16.22 23.43 13.75
C TYR A 445 17.55 24.19 13.74
N ILE A 446 18.64 23.51 13.37
CA ILE A 446 19.98 24.11 13.26
C ILE A 446 20.00 25.21 12.19
N VAL A 447 19.47 24.94 10.99
CA VAL A 447 19.45 25.92 9.89
C VAL A 447 18.52 27.10 10.19
N PHE A 448 17.35 26.88 10.78
CA PHE A 448 16.45 27.96 11.23
C PHE A 448 17.04 28.77 12.40
N THR A 449 17.80 28.14 13.30
CA THR A 449 18.51 28.86 14.37
C THR A 449 19.61 29.76 13.80
N ALA A 450 20.38 29.26 12.83
CA ALA A 450 21.34 30.08 12.09
C ALA A 450 20.64 31.22 11.32
N ALA A 451 19.53 30.95 10.63
CA ALA A 451 18.73 31.96 9.93
C ALA A 451 18.10 33.00 10.87
N LYS A 452 17.70 32.62 12.10
CA LYS A 452 17.23 33.55 13.13
C LYS A 452 18.32 34.53 13.56
N ALA A 453 19.58 34.07 13.63
CA ALA A 453 20.72 34.93 13.91
C ALA A 453 21.16 35.77 12.70
N LYS A 454 21.03 35.25 11.47
CA LYS A 454 21.38 35.93 10.22
C LYS A 454 20.36 35.61 9.11
N PRO A 455 19.30 36.43 8.95
CA PRO A 455 18.20 36.14 8.02
C PRO A 455 18.60 35.94 6.55
N THR A 456 19.68 36.58 6.09
CA THR A 456 20.20 36.44 4.72
C THR A 456 20.64 35.01 4.38
N ILE A 457 20.84 34.14 5.39
CA ILE A 457 21.16 32.72 5.18
C ILE A 457 20.10 32.03 4.32
N LEU A 458 18.83 32.44 4.43
CA LEU A 458 17.73 31.87 3.65
C LEU A 458 17.88 32.15 2.14
N ASP A 459 18.58 33.22 1.77
CA ASP A 459 18.76 33.65 0.38
C ASP A 459 20.07 33.13 -0.24
N GLU A 460 20.90 32.43 0.54
CA GLU A 460 22.09 31.74 0.02
C GLU A 460 21.70 30.59 -0.92
N MET A 461 22.43 30.45 -2.03
CA MET A 461 22.30 29.31 -2.95
C MET A 461 23.15 28.13 -2.48
N VAL A 462 22.54 26.94 -2.45
CA VAL A 462 23.19 25.66 -2.18
C VAL A 462 23.34 24.90 -3.49
N THR A 463 24.57 24.52 -3.84
CA THR A 463 24.86 23.65 -4.99
C THR A 463 24.86 22.19 -4.52
N PHE A 464 24.15 21.31 -5.22
CA PHE A 464 24.07 19.89 -4.88
C PHE A 464 25.34 19.14 -5.29
N SER A 465 25.90 18.35 -4.37
CA SER A 465 27.00 17.42 -4.63
C SER A 465 26.49 16.11 -5.23
N GLU A 466 27.37 15.31 -5.84
CA GLU A 466 27.03 13.92 -6.21
C GLU A 466 26.63 13.08 -4.99
N ARG A 467 27.17 13.39 -3.80
CA ARG A 467 26.84 12.70 -2.56
C ARG A 467 25.39 12.98 -2.15
N ALA A 468 24.96 14.23 -2.22
CA ALA A 468 23.59 14.62 -1.95
C ALA A 468 22.61 13.95 -2.93
N ASP A 469 22.84 14.08 -4.24
CA ASP A 469 22.01 13.49 -5.30
C ASP A 469 21.87 11.97 -5.15
N ARG A 470 23.00 11.26 -4.94
CA ARG A 470 23.01 9.79 -4.78
C ARG A 470 22.57 9.30 -3.40
N THR A 471 22.13 10.16 -2.49
CA THR A 471 21.66 9.72 -1.17
C THR A 471 20.33 8.96 -1.28
N PRO A 472 20.27 7.67 -0.92
CA PRO A 472 19.10 6.83 -1.19
C PRO A 472 17.90 7.19 -0.30
N GLY A 473 16.68 6.93 -0.79
CA GLY A 473 15.43 7.09 -0.04
C GLY A 473 14.54 8.21 -0.58
N SER A 474 13.82 8.91 0.30
CA SER A 474 13.02 10.08 -0.07
C SER A 474 13.92 11.20 -0.57
N THR A 475 13.51 11.89 -1.64
CA THR A 475 14.31 12.90 -2.35
C THR A 475 13.51 14.17 -2.60
N ALA A 476 14.17 15.33 -2.59
CA ALA A 476 13.67 16.58 -3.13
C ALA A 476 13.78 16.62 -4.67
N GLY A 477 14.51 15.69 -5.27
CA GLY A 477 14.65 15.54 -6.71
C GLY A 477 15.49 16.65 -7.33
N VAL A 478 16.53 17.09 -6.62
CA VAL A 478 17.53 18.07 -7.07
C VAL A 478 18.81 17.29 -7.40
N MET A 479 19.32 17.49 -8.61
CA MET A 479 20.42 16.71 -9.20
C MET A 479 21.78 17.35 -8.89
N ALA A 480 22.85 16.55 -9.00
CA ALA A 480 24.21 17.04 -8.83
C ALA A 480 24.52 18.23 -9.76
N GLY A 481 25.15 19.27 -9.21
CA GLY A 481 25.46 20.51 -9.91
C GLY A 481 24.30 21.52 -10.01
N GLU A 482 23.06 21.14 -9.68
CA GLU A 482 21.96 22.10 -9.58
C GLU A 482 22.03 22.93 -8.30
N ARG A 483 21.41 24.11 -8.35
CA ARG A 483 21.40 25.10 -7.28
C ARG A 483 19.99 25.49 -6.88
N VAL A 484 19.78 25.69 -5.58
CA VAL A 484 18.52 26.12 -4.98
C VAL A 484 18.80 26.94 -3.71
N SER A 485 17.97 27.93 -3.39
CA SER A 485 18.17 28.74 -2.19
C SER A 485 17.86 27.95 -0.92
N VAL A 486 18.51 28.27 0.20
CA VAL A 486 18.24 27.62 1.52
C VAL A 486 16.75 27.73 1.89
N ARG A 487 16.11 28.88 1.59
CA ARG A 487 14.67 29.12 1.77
C ARG A 487 13.81 28.07 1.08
N GLU A 488 14.09 27.74 -0.16
CA GLU A 488 13.34 26.70 -0.87
C GLU A 488 13.79 25.30 -0.44
N LEU A 489 15.09 25.10 -0.25
CA LEU A 489 15.65 23.81 0.16
C LEU A 489 15.12 23.32 1.51
N LEU A 490 14.74 24.20 2.43
CA LEU A 490 14.04 23.86 3.67
C LEU A 490 12.61 23.30 3.42
N TYR A 491 11.93 23.70 2.33
CA TYR A 491 10.72 22.99 1.89
C TYR A 491 11.06 21.61 1.29
N GLY A 492 12.12 21.50 0.49
CA GLY A 492 12.63 20.22 -0.02
C GLY A 492 13.06 19.24 1.09
N LEU A 493 13.55 19.75 2.22
CA LEU A 493 13.84 19.00 3.42
C LEU A 493 12.57 18.51 4.12
N LEU A 494 11.63 19.41 4.41
CA LEU A 494 10.52 19.16 5.34
C LEU A 494 9.29 18.51 4.68
N LEU A 495 8.94 18.90 3.45
CA LEU A 495 7.72 18.44 2.78
C LEU A 495 7.85 17.01 2.23
N PRO A 496 8.70 16.76 1.20
CA PRO A 496 8.84 15.45 0.57
C PRO A 496 9.76 14.54 1.39
N SER A 497 10.36 15.06 2.46
CA SER A 497 11.35 14.38 3.30
C SER A 497 12.70 14.12 2.58
N GLY A 498 13.19 15.06 1.77
CA GLY A 498 14.41 14.91 0.97
C GLY A 498 15.67 14.60 1.78
N ASN A 499 16.25 13.42 1.55
CA ASN A 499 17.52 12.98 2.12
C ASN A 499 18.69 13.73 1.47
N ASP A 500 18.65 13.82 0.14
CA ASP A 500 19.45 14.70 -0.72
C ASP A 500 19.52 16.15 -0.18
N ALA A 501 18.37 16.75 0.12
CA ALA A 501 18.26 18.07 0.72
C ALA A 501 18.90 18.17 2.11
N SER A 502 18.89 17.08 2.87
CA SER A 502 19.53 17.03 4.20
C SER A 502 21.04 16.99 4.09
N VAL A 503 21.58 16.22 3.14
CA VAL A 503 23.02 16.12 2.87
C VAL A 503 23.53 17.45 2.30
N ALA A 504 22.84 18.03 1.31
CA ALA A 504 23.21 19.31 0.73
C ALA A 504 23.24 20.45 1.78
N LEU A 505 22.23 20.52 2.67
CA LEU A 505 22.24 21.46 3.80
C LEU A 505 23.39 21.15 4.78
N ALA A 506 23.60 19.88 5.14
CA ALA A 506 24.66 19.50 6.06
C ALA A 506 26.06 19.85 5.51
N GLU A 507 26.33 19.57 4.24
CA GLU A 507 27.60 19.93 3.59
C GLU A 507 27.79 21.46 3.49
N HIS A 508 26.72 22.22 3.21
CA HIS A 508 26.77 23.69 3.13
C HIS A 508 26.97 24.37 4.50
N PHE A 509 26.47 23.77 5.59
CA PHE A 509 26.47 24.36 6.93
C PHE A 509 27.50 23.74 7.90
N GLY A 510 27.96 22.51 7.72
CA GLY A 510 28.88 21.82 8.64
C GLY A 510 30.16 22.61 8.93
N PRO A 511 30.94 23.00 7.91
CA PRO A 511 32.24 23.68 8.10
C PRO A 511 32.15 25.05 8.76
N ARG A 512 31.01 25.75 8.62
CA ARG A 512 30.81 27.06 9.26
C ARG A 512 30.27 26.92 10.69
N LEU A 513 29.41 25.94 10.95
CA LEU A 513 28.79 25.76 12.26
C LEU A 513 29.70 25.00 13.24
N ALA A 514 30.49 24.02 12.80
CA ALA A 514 31.41 23.30 13.69
C ALA A 514 32.36 24.24 14.45
N LYS A 515 32.85 25.29 13.77
CA LYS A 515 33.65 26.37 14.37
C LYS A 515 32.87 27.16 15.43
N SER A 516 31.62 27.52 15.15
CA SER A 516 30.75 28.27 16.07
C SER A 516 30.32 27.47 17.31
N PHE A 517 30.22 26.15 17.20
CA PHE A 517 29.87 25.25 18.30
C PHE A 517 31.09 24.76 19.10
N ASN A 518 32.30 25.26 18.78
CA ASN A 518 33.58 24.84 19.37
C ASN A 518 33.80 23.31 19.35
N VAL A 519 33.34 22.65 18.28
CA VAL A 519 33.57 21.23 18.05
C VAL A 519 35.03 21.07 17.61
N ALA A 520 35.82 20.30 18.36
CA ALA A 520 37.18 19.95 17.97
C ALA A 520 37.14 18.95 16.80
N THR A 521 37.29 19.44 15.57
CA THR A 521 37.22 18.60 14.36
C THR A 521 38.60 18.15 13.90
N ALA A 522 38.95 16.89 14.16
CA ALA A 522 39.92 16.17 13.34
C ALA A 522 39.32 15.81 11.96
N ASP A 523 37.99 15.70 11.87
CA ASP A 523 37.25 15.41 10.65
C ASP A 523 37.31 16.57 9.64
N THR A 524 37.68 16.25 8.40
CA THR A 524 37.68 17.18 7.27
C THR A 524 36.41 17.10 6.41
N ASP A 525 35.53 16.11 6.63
CA ASP A 525 34.29 15.93 5.87
C ASP A 525 33.19 16.91 6.35
N PRO A 526 32.70 17.83 5.49
CA PRO A 526 31.61 18.75 5.82
C PRO A 526 30.36 18.08 6.40
N LEU A 527 30.03 16.87 5.94
CA LEU A 527 28.88 16.11 6.42
C LEU A 527 29.05 15.70 7.89
N GLN A 528 30.21 15.13 8.25
CA GLN A 528 30.51 14.71 9.62
C GLN A 528 30.61 15.92 10.57
N GLN A 529 31.17 17.02 10.10
CA GLN A 529 31.21 18.28 10.85
C GLN A 529 29.80 18.77 11.22
N PHE A 530 28.80 18.62 10.34
CA PHE A 530 27.40 18.92 10.65
C PHE A 530 26.79 17.91 11.63
N VAL A 531 27.07 16.61 11.49
CA VAL A 531 26.61 15.57 12.42
C VAL A 531 27.13 15.84 13.85
N ASN A 532 28.37 16.27 13.99
CA ASN A 532 28.93 16.68 15.30
C ASN A 532 28.19 17.91 15.87
N VAL A 533 27.78 18.87 15.04
CA VAL A 533 26.90 19.99 15.44
C VAL A 533 25.50 19.51 15.85
N MET A 534 24.94 18.49 15.19
CA MET A 534 23.65 17.90 15.59
C MET A 534 23.70 17.31 17.00
N ASN A 535 24.76 16.57 17.32
CA ASN A 535 24.95 16.00 18.67
C ASN A 535 25.18 17.10 19.73
N ARG A 536 26.00 18.11 19.43
CA ARG A 536 26.18 19.26 20.33
C ARG A 536 24.90 20.08 20.53
N THR A 537 24.04 20.12 19.52
CA THR A 537 22.71 20.74 19.60
C THR A 537 21.74 19.89 20.43
N ALA A 538 21.84 18.56 20.37
CA ALA A 538 21.08 17.64 21.23
C ALA A 538 21.45 17.85 22.71
N GLU A 539 22.74 17.92 23.03
CA GLU A 539 23.24 18.26 24.38
C GLU A 539 22.67 19.60 24.87
N ALA A 540 22.72 20.65 24.03
CA ALA A 540 22.20 21.98 24.36
C ALA A 540 20.67 22.07 24.49
N LEU A 541 19.94 21.01 24.13
CA LEU A 541 18.48 20.86 24.29
C LEU A 541 18.15 19.83 25.39
N ASP A 542 19.11 19.45 26.23
CA ASP A 542 19.02 18.39 27.24
C ASP A 542 18.51 17.05 26.67
N MET A 543 18.78 16.76 25.40
CA MET A 543 18.38 15.52 24.72
C MET A 543 19.36 14.37 25.02
N SER A 544 19.58 14.09 26.31
CA SER A 544 20.63 13.19 26.81
C SER A 544 20.51 11.72 26.37
N SER A 545 19.38 11.31 25.79
CA SER A 545 19.16 9.96 25.26
C SER A 545 19.12 9.94 23.72
N SER A 546 19.70 10.94 23.08
CA SER A 546 19.69 11.13 21.63
C SER A 546 21.10 11.19 21.04
N HIS A 547 21.30 10.48 19.92
CA HIS A 547 22.52 10.51 19.14
C HIS A 547 22.23 10.47 17.63
N PHE A 548 22.91 11.35 16.90
CA PHE A 548 22.73 11.59 15.48
C PHE A 548 23.98 11.12 14.72
N GLU A 549 23.79 10.29 13.69
CA GLU A 549 24.86 9.74 12.83
C GLU A 549 24.79 10.31 11.40
N ASN A 550 23.64 10.90 11.04
CA ASN A 550 23.38 11.45 9.71
C ASN A 550 22.23 12.49 9.77
N PRO A 551 22.17 13.44 8.82
CA PRO A 551 21.19 14.54 8.84
C PRO A 551 19.80 14.17 8.30
N HIS A 552 19.64 12.98 7.69
CA HIS A 552 18.41 12.58 7.00
C HIS A 552 17.56 11.56 7.76
N GLY A 553 18.14 10.77 8.66
CA GLY A 553 17.45 9.70 9.37
C GLY A 553 17.33 8.40 8.58
N LEU A 554 18.42 7.96 7.93
CA LEU A 554 18.54 6.54 7.54
C LEU A 554 19.12 5.76 8.73
N THR A 555 18.78 4.47 8.83
CA THR A 555 19.25 3.60 9.89
C THR A 555 20.77 3.48 9.85
N ALA A 556 21.41 3.82 10.97
CA ALA A 556 22.83 3.61 11.25
C ALA A 556 22.96 3.15 12.71
N ALA A 557 24.00 2.37 13.02
CA ALA A 557 24.31 2.04 14.42
C ALA A 557 24.53 3.34 15.20
N GLY A 558 23.96 3.46 16.41
CA GLY A 558 24.00 4.70 17.20
C GLY A 558 22.87 5.72 16.90
N HIS A 559 22.23 5.68 15.73
CA HIS A 559 21.29 6.73 15.30
C HIS A 559 19.90 6.66 15.97
N LYS A 560 19.78 7.14 17.21
CA LYS A 560 18.59 6.93 18.05
C LYS A 560 18.22 8.15 18.89
N SER A 561 16.98 8.18 19.37
CA SER A 561 16.46 9.19 20.30
C SER A 561 15.24 8.62 21.03
N THR A 562 14.57 9.43 21.84
CA THR A 562 13.38 9.07 22.62
C THR A 562 12.18 9.92 22.22
N ALA A 563 10.95 9.49 22.52
CA ALA A 563 9.76 10.29 22.22
C ALA A 563 9.78 11.62 23.00
N LYS A 564 10.31 11.59 24.23
CA LYS A 564 10.54 12.76 25.10
C LYS A 564 11.51 13.76 24.47
N ASP A 565 12.68 13.32 24.03
CA ASP A 565 13.70 14.20 23.44
C ASP A 565 13.26 14.77 22.08
N MET A 566 12.63 13.96 21.23
CA MET A 566 12.06 14.44 19.97
C MET A 566 10.93 15.46 20.19
N ALA A 567 10.20 15.39 21.31
CA ALA A 567 9.22 16.40 21.68
C ALA A 567 9.88 17.71 22.12
N LYS A 568 10.96 17.68 22.91
CA LYS A 568 11.77 18.87 23.24
C LYS A 568 12.24 19.56 21.96
N LEU A 569 12.86 18.80 21.06
CA LEU A 569 13.35 19.31 19.77
C LEU A 569 12.24 19.92 18.92
N ALA A 570 11.12 19.22 18.77
CA ALA A 570 10.01 19.69 17.95
C ALA A 570 9.30 20.92 18.54
N TRP A 571 9.17 21.00 19.87
CA TRP A 571 8.66 22.18 20.55
C TRP A 571 9.61 23.36 20.36
N SER A 572 10.91 23.19 20.62
CA SER A 572 11.94 24.22 20.42
C SER A 572 12.00 24.72 18.97
N ALA A 573 11.88 23.82 17.99
CA ALA A 573 11.79 24.17 16.58
C ALA A 573 10.52 24.97 16.25
N TYR A 574 9.38 24.65 16.87
CA TYR A 574 8.14 25.40 16.67
C TYR A 574 8.17 26.82 17.29
N GLN A 575 9.04 27.07 18.28
CA GLN A 575 9.30 28.43 18.79
C GLN A 575 10.19 29.28 17.86
N LEU A 576 10.78 28.70 16.81
CA LEU A 576 11.53 29.48 15.82
C LEU A 576 10.56 30.17 14.83
N PRO A 577 10.78 31.47 14.53
CA PRO A 577 10.06 32.14 13.45
C PRO A 577 10.14 31.34 12.15
N GLU A 578 9.09 31.43 11.34
CA GLU A 578 8.89 30.70 10.09
C GLU A 578 8.73 29.16 10.19
N PHE A 579 9.31 28.43 11.16
CA PHE A 579 9.26 26.95 11.17
C PHE A 579 7.84 26.40 11.03
N GLY A 580 6.89 26.95 11.81
CA GLY A 580 5.48 26.59 11.76
C GLY A 580 4.85 26.72 10.35
N LYS A 581 5.25 27.74 9.57
CA LYS A 581 4.78 27.96 8.19
C LYS A 581 5.32 26.88 7.24
N TYR A 582 6.58 26.49 7.37
CA TYR A 582 7.15 25.41 6.55
C TYR A 582 6.43 24.10 6.81
N VAL A 583 6.29 23.70 8.08
CA VAL A 583 5.72 22.39 8.40
C VAL A 583 4.20 22.30 8.19
N GLN A 584 3.48 23.43 8.17
CA GLN A 584 2.07 23.51 7.78
C GLN A 584 1.84 23.53 6.27
N THR A 585 2.86 23.89 5.48
CA THR A 585 2.71 24.00 4.02
C THR A 585 2.48 22.61 3.41
N ARG A 586 1.34 22.43 2.74
CA ARG A 586 0.94 21.16 2.11
C ARG A 586 1.68 20.86 0.80
N GLN A 587 2.05 21.89 0.05
CA GLN A 587 2.86 21.75 -1.17
C GLN A 587 3.62 23.05 -1.49
N ARG A 588 4.79 22.93 -2.13
CA ARG A 588 5.62 24.04 -2.60
C ARG A 588 6.15 23.72 -3.99
N GLY A 589 5.95 24.62 -4.95
CA GLY A 589 6.67 24.60 -6.23
C GLY A 589 7.96 25.41 -6.11
N CYS A 590 9.05 24.94 -6.71
CA CYS A 590 10.35 25.61 -6.74
C CYS A 590 10.96 25.52 -8.15
N ALA A 591 11.63 26.58 -8.59
CA ALA A 591 12.52 26.54 -9.75
C ALA A 591 13.94 26.22 -9.28
N LEU A 592 14.60 25.28 -9.95
CA LEU A 592 15.99 24.89 -9.76
C LEU A 592 16.83 25.51 -10.87
N VAL A 593 18.10 25.81 -10.58
CA VAL A 593 19.05 26.38 -11.55
C VAL A 593 20.19 25.40 -11.78
N GLY A 594 20.27 24.82 -12.98
CA GLY A 594 21.25 23.79 -13.31
C GLY A 594 22.58 24.31 -13.85
N PRO A 595 23.56 23.40 -14.09
CA PRO A 595 24.79 23.73 -14.79
C PRO A 595 24.51 24.33 -16.17
N GLY A 596 25.13 25.48 -16.48
CA GLY A 596 24.85 26.23 -17.70
C GLY A 596 23.60 27.11 -17.64
N GLU A 597 23.09 27.43 -16.43
CA GLU A 597 21.96 28.34 -16.19
C GLU A 597 20.62 27.89 -16.83
N TYR A 598 20.42 26.57 -17.02
CA TYR A 598 19.09 26.06 -17.33
C TYR A 598 18.18 26.12 -16.10
N HIS A 599 16.87 26.24 -16.35
CA HIS A 599 15.86 26.23 -15.29
C HIS A 599 14.91 25.05 -15.44
N ARG A 600 14.59 24.36 -14.33
CA ARG A 600 13.49 23.39 -14.28
C ARG A 600 12.70 23.49 -12.98
N ASN A 601 11.43 23.10 -13.03
CA ASN A 601 10.54 23.17 -11.87
C ASN A 601 10.44 21.81 -11.16
N VAL A 602 10.34 21.86 -9.83
CA VAL A 602 9.96 20.73 -8.96
C VAL A 602 8.76 21.11 -8.11
N VAL A 603 7.96 20.11 -7.70
CA VAL A 603 6.85 20.30 -6.76
C VAL A 603 7.01 19.33 -5.60
N TRP A 604 7.22 19.89 -4.42
CA TRP A 604 7.31 19.16 -3.16
C TRP A 604 5.95 19.11 -2.49
N LYS A 605 5.52 17.91 -2.08
CA LYS A 605 4.25 17.69 -1.35
C LYS A 605 4.56 17.23 0.07
N ASN A 606 3.83 17.74 1.05
CA ASN A 606 4.00 17.39 2.45
C ASN A 606 3.53 15.95 2.70
N THR A 607 4.42 15.15 3.29
CA THR A 607 4.16 13.75 3.63
C THR A 607 3.20 13.56 4.81
N ASN A 608 2.99 14.58 5.66
CA ASN A 608 2.07 14.49 6.80
C ASN A 608 0.60 14.65 6.38
N ARG A 609 -0.13 13.53 6.38
CA ARG A 609 -1.55 13.48 5.97
C ARG A 609 -2.50 14.21 6.91
N LEU A 610 -2.14 14.46 8.17
CA LEU A 610 -3.02 15.14 9.13
C LEU A 610 -3.35 16.59 8.70
N LEU A 611 -2.48 17.23 7.91
CA LEU A 611 -2.72 18.55 7.29
C LEU A 611 -3.91 18.59 6.33
N GLY A 612 -4.45 17.42 5.92
CA GLY A 612 -5.72 17.34 5.21
C GLY A 612 -6.95 17.51 6.11
N THR A 613 -6.78 17.64 7.43
CA THR A 613 -7.86 17.77 8.41
C THR A 613 -7.69 19.07 9.23
N LYS A 614 -8.77 19.82 9.42
CA LYS A 614 -8.76 21.09 10.17
C LYS A 614 -8.29 20.85 11.62
N GLY A 615 -7.44 21.75 12.12
CA GLY A 615 -6.91 21.69 13.48
C GLY A 615 -5.62 20.87 13.64
N TYR A 616 -4.94 20.50 12.56
CA TYR A 616 -3.58 19.95 12.59
C TYR A 616 -2.57 20.91 11.98
N LEU A 617 -1.40 21.03 12.61
CA LEU A 617 -0.35 22.01 12.30
C LEU A 617 0.94 21.37 11.75
N GLY A 618 0.88 20.11 11.29
CA GLY A 618 1.98 19.48 10.54
C GLY A 618 3.09 18.90 11.43
N ILE A 619 4.32 19.37 11.22
CA ILE A 619 5.63 18.85 11.68
C ILE A 619 6.25 17.78 10.78
N LYS A 620 6.44 16.51 11.18
CA LYS A 620 7.33 15.60 10.43
C LYS A 620 7.03 14.11 10.58
N THR A 621 6.93 13.43 9.43
CA THR A 621 6.91 11.97 9.29
C THR A 621 8.32 11.38 9.30
N GLY A 622 8.46 10.12 9.75
CA GLY A 622 9.68 9.32 9.55
C GLY A 622 9.36 7.86 9.29
N THR A 623 10.07 7.23 8.35
CA THR A 623 10.01 5.78 8.15
C THR A 623 11.40 5.27 7.81
N THR A 624 11.85 4.25 8.53
CA THR A 624 12.80 3.24 8.03
C THR A 624 12.28 1.88 8.48
N SER A 625 12.96 0.80 8.09
CA SER A 625 12.68 -0.51 8.65
C SER A 625 12.83 -0.51 10.18
N ALA A 626 14.05 -0.36 10.70
CA ALA A 626 14.31 -0.41 12.15
C ALA A 626 13.48 0.58 13.01
N ALA A 627 13.10 1.73 12.45
CA ALA A 627 12.28 2.73 13.12
C ALA A 627 10.78 2.37 13.17
N GLY A 628 10.27 1.64 12.19
CA GLY A 628 8.83 1.58 11.92
C GLY A 628 8.29 2.94 11.48
N ALA A 629 7.00 3.19 11.71
CA ALA A 629 6.33 4.41 11.28
C ALA A 629 6.28 5.48 12.40
N CYS A 630 7.13 6.51 12.30
CA CYS A 630 7.21 7.62 13.26
C CYS A 630 6.43 8.86 12.79
N LEU A 631 5.81 9.61 13.71
CA LEU A 631 5.19 10.91 13.43
C LEU A 631 5.41 11.86 14.58
N ILE A 632 5.97 13.03 14.28
CA ILE A 632 5.82 14.22 15.11
C ILE A 632 4.69 15.03 14.49
N SER A 633 3.67 15.31 15.28
CA SER A 633 2.50 16.08 14.87
C SER A 633 2.13 17.13 15.90
N MET A 634 1.44 18.18 15.48
CA MET A 634 0.78 19.09 16.40
C MET A 634 -0.67 19.33 16.00
N SER A 635 -1.55 19.51 16.98
CA SER A 635 -2.98 19.81 16.79
C SER A 635 -3.43 20.93 17.71
N GLN A 636 -4.31 21.80 17.22
CA GLN A 636 -4.90 22.91 17.96
C GLN A 636 -6.42 22.84 17.90
N ARG A 637 -7.07 23.07 19.05
CA ARG A 637 -8.53 23.19 19.18
C ARG A 637 -8.86 24.31 20.16
N GLY A 638 -9.46 25.40 19.65
CA GLY A 638 -9.56 26.65 20.40
C GLY A 638 -8.17 27.14 20.80
N ASP A 639 -8.03 27.54 22.06
CA ASP A 639 -6.78 28.09 22.60
C ASP A 639 -5.76 27.00 23.03
N ARG A 640 -6.17 25.72 23.04
CA ARG A 640 -5.30 24.61 23.46
C ARG A 640 -4.60 23.98 22.27
N THR A 641 -3.28 23.88 22.37
CA THR A 641 -2.40 23.24 21.38
C THR A 641 -1.70 22.05 22.01
N ILE A 642 -1.59 20.94 21.29
CA ILE A 642 -0.96 19.70 21.76
C ILE A 642 0.05 19.25 20.70
N LEU A 643 1.32 19.13 21.12
CA LEU A 643 2.38 18.47 20.36
C LEU A 643 2.40 17.00 20.75
N LEU A 644 2.38 16.09 19.76
CA LEU A 644 2.41 14.65 19.96
C LEU A 644 3.51 14.02 19.10
N VAL A 645 4.39 13.26 19.76
CA VAL A 645 5.36 12.37 19.14
C VAL A 645 4.88 10.93 19.27
N THR A 646 4.82 10.19 18.17
CA THR A 646 4.66 8.73 18.14
C THR A 646 5.85 8.11 17.41
N LEU A 647 6.53 7.15 18.05
CA LEU A 647 7.70 6.46 17.48
C LEU A 647 7.40 4.97 17.25
N GLY A 648 7.71 4.48 16.06
CA GLY A 648 7.57 3.07 15.68
C GLY A 648 6.16 2.52 15.82
N SER A 649 5.19 3.19 15.20
CA SER A 649 3.89 2.58 14.87
C SER A 649 4.10 1.43 13.89
N ALA A 650 3.28 0.39 13.96
CA ALA A 650 3.44 -0.82 13.13
C ALA A 650 3.38 -0.52 11.62
N THR A 651 2.65 0.54 11.22
CA THR A 651 2.38 0.84 9.81
C THR A 651 2.25 2.34 9.50
N SER A 652 2.37 2.76 8.22
CA SER A 652 2.08 4.17 7.86
C SER A 652 0.66 4.55 8.18
N ALA A 653 -0.29 3.67 7.87
CA ALA A 653 -1.70 3.93 8.10
C ALA A 653 -1.99 4.04 9.61
N THR A 654 -1.40 3.14 10.41
CA THR A 654 -1.57 3.12 11.87
C THR A 654 -0.94 4.32 12.55
N ARG A 655 0.20 4.88 12.10
CA ARG A 655 0.76 6.12 12.71
C ARG A 655 -0.28 7.25 12.82
N TYR A 656 -1.16 7.35 11.82
CA TYR A 656 -2.24 8.34 11.78
C TYR A 656 -3.45 7.92 12.62
N THR A 657 -3.72 6.62 12.75
CA THR A 657 -4.74 6.09 13.66
C THR A 657 -4.31 6.25 15.11
N ASP A 658 -3.09 5.87 15.46
CA ASP A 658 -2.46 6.04 16.77
C ASP A 658 -2.48 7.51 17.18
N SER A 659 -1.98 8.40 16.31
CA SER A 659 -2.04 9.85 16.55
C SER A 659 -3.47 10.34 16.77
N ARG A 660 -4.44 9.95 15.91
CA ARG A 660 -5.85 10.37 16.08
C ARG A 660 -6.48 9.82 17.36
N ASN A 661 -6.14 8.59 17.75
CA ASN A 661 -6.62 7.97 18.99
C ASN A 661 -6.08 8.75 20.20
N LEU A 662 -4.76 8.95 20.27
CA LEU A 662 -4.09 9.73 21.31
C LEU A 662 -4.62 11.16 21.38
N TYR A 663 -4.77 11.86 20.26
CA TYR A 663 -5.40 13.18 20.25
C TYR A 663 -6.83 13.14 20.79
N ARG A 664 -7.69 12.22 20.30
CA ARG A 664 -9.07 12.09 20.83
C ARG A 664 -9.07 11.92 22.34
N TRP A 665 -8.21 11.06 22.88
CA TRP A 665 -8.09 10.83 24.32
C TRP A 665 -7.53 12.05 25.07
N LEU A 666 -6.48 12.72 24.58
CA LEU A 666 -5.90 13.94 25.18
C LEU A 666 -6.85 15.15 25.15
N TRP A 667 -7.78 15.18 24.18
CA TRP A 667 -8.84 16.18 24.09
C TRP A 667 -10.00 15.89 25.05
N LEU A 668 -10.33 14.61 25.30
CA LEU A 668 -11.39 14.19 26.21
C LEU A 668 -10.94 14.13 27.69
N ASN A 669 -9.66 13.86 27.92
CA ASN A 669 -9.01 13.84 29.23
C ASN A 669 -8.00 14.99 29.33
N PRO A 670 -8.46 16.25 29.46
CA PRO A 670 -7.55 17.35 29.77
C PRO A 670 -6.86 17.08 31.12
N PRO A 671 -5.54 17.34 31.26
CA PRO A 671 -4.89 17.25 32.56
C PRO A 671 -5.62 18.17 33.55
N GLN A 672 -5.73 17.71 34.80
CA GLN A 672 -6.13 18.60 35.88
C GLN A 672 -5.12 19.75 35.95
N ARG A 673 -5.60 20.99 35.82
CA ARG A 673 -4.78 22.17 36.11
C ARG A 673 -4.39 22.09 37.58
N LYS A 674 -3.09 21.93 37.86
CA LYS A 674 -2.50 22.23 39.15
C LYS A 674 -2.32 23.73 39.29
#